data_AF-A0A9D7RZM5-F1
#
_entry.id   AF-A0A9D7RZM5-F1
#
_cell.length_a   1.000
_cell.length_b   1.000
_cell.length_c   1.000
_cell.angle_alpha   90.00
_cell.angle_beta   90.00
_cell.angle_gamma   90.00
#
_symmetry.space_group_name_H-M   'P 1'
#
loop_
_entity.id
_entity.type
_entity.pdbx_description
1 polymer ?
#
loop_
_entity_poly.entity_id
_entity_poly.type
_entity_poly.pdbx_seq_one_letter_code
_entity_poly.pdbx_strand_id
1 'polypeptide(L)'
;MSESKPSAHSVIYFETHGEPPDSLPRATTDACRHALKSVIASKPGEWRLLLRTGDIQQAFALQLAREAGLKGEAVAGDGSEWRATADARLVLYAGERPTAPATLGAGAAQWVAVRAADGQRWEADAGGQWHPPTWLDETLAPAGVSLADSVESIFKHSDELAQSTAPDTRRSGKTLVAIEALCVLLPVVWLLRTPLHLPPILAAMAGLASPLLIVAFCWWLRWRSMGRMWSRARLVAEACRSLLATRNAPVQPVVSLLSVVPALRPLLQKFAAEPQHTAANWRAEYLRERIDNQHGYYLRQRDRAVRERQKLTRWSTILMDLALAVGVAGMIVTLHPRSATWLTLLGGSWLDFALGMAGLALPLGLLVAQSLRFVGESTRRTARYTQQIMHLENLRERFAVADDDTALDLLRETEDALLSEVLDWYFQSETTEDFYTIREQSAVEVPGQLAPRRSGRLNFLWRGLRNLGAAAGFMVRVVLGRLIWVVLSVALALMWISLKQPETAEVASRLQELGRMLNPGDGSLFTPDPIAAVNGTLIIAHGMRDGWQAPSSDFEHWTSEIPSRVRQRMGRLAPQMLVLDWHEGAKASSRHALNTSDPLTRFLADVGGVRSSGQATGDFFGIRLARMVENGQIRMDQPLHLIGHSAGGFVVSRVAHIMVAMGFPKELVHVTILDTPEPDSEITQALVNYADAEFYRTSELAQVSASTFDPRLHFVYLPPPPTVGEGFAAAMKQHSYAWQWYRDSISAAKCGEEGFGRSPFCR
;
A
#
# COMPACT_ATOMS: atom_id res chain seq x y z
N MET A 1 49.92 45.33 21.06
CA MET A 1 50.33 44.30 20.09
C MET A 1 49.07 43.62 19.62
N SER A 2 48.79 43.64 18.32
CA SER A 2 47.60 43.05 17.70
C SER A 2 47.79 41.53 17.62
N GLU A 3 46.97 40.77 18.35
CA GLU A 3 46.86 39.32 18.15
C GLU A 3 46.06 39.06 16.87
N SER A 4 46.75 38.66 15.81
CA SER A 4 46.12 38.13 14.61
C SER A 4 45.42 36.82 14.95
N LYS A 5 44.12 36.70 14.66
CA LYS A 5 43.41 35.42 14.69
C LYS A 5 44.17 34.40 13.82
N PRO A 6 44.50 33.20 14.33
CA PRO A 6 45.17 32.19 13.52
C PRO A 6 44.21 31.76 12.40
N SER A 7 44.70 31.80 11.16
CA SER A 7 44.09 31.09 10.03
C SER A 7 43.87 29.63 10.42
N ALA A 8 42.71 29.08 10.04
CA ALA A 8 42.31 27.71 10.33
C ALA A 8 43.17 26.72 9.53
N HIS A 9 44.41 26.50 9.98
CA HIS A 9 45.28 25.45 9.45
C HIS A 9 44.90 24.12 10.10
N SER A 10 44.85 23.05 9.30
CA SER A 10 44.68 21.72 9.88
C SER A 10 45.98 21.26 10.53
N VAL A 11 45.86 20.63 11.69
CA VAL A 11 46.99 20.32 12.57
C VAL A 11 47.22 18.81 12.61
N ILE A 12 48.47 18.40 12.37
CA ILE A 12 48.95 17.04 12.63
C ILE A 12 49.84 17.10 13.87
N TYR A 13 49.48 16.36 14.91
CA TYR A 13 50.34 16.23 16.09
C TYR A 13 51.25 15.00 15.93
N PHE A 14 52.56 15.22 16.01
CA PHE A 14 53.56 14.15 15.98
C PHE A 14 53.88 13.70 17.40
N GLU A 15 53.72 12.41 17.68
CA GLU A 15 53.95 11.83 18.99
C GLU A 15 54.91 10.65 18.89
N THR A 16 55.89 10.59 19.80
CA THR A 16 56.84 9.48 19.90
C THR A 16 56.69 8.79 21.25
N HIS A 17 56.62 7.45 21.26
CA HIS A 17 56.61 6.64 22.47
C HIS A 17 57.86 5.76 22.52
N GLY A 18 58.71 5.97 23.53
CA GLY A 18 59.99 5.28 23.73
C GLY A 18 61.21 6.13 23.33
N GLU A 19 62.41 5.73 23.76
CA GLU A 19 63.66 6.41 23.40
C GLU A 19 64.08 6.04 21.97
N PRO A 20 64.13 7.01 21.05
CA PRO A 20 64.45 6.74 19.67
C PRO A 20 65.95 6.69 19.38
N PRO A 21 66.38 5.89 18.39
CA PRO A 21 67.77 5.89 17.94
C PRO A 21 68.13 7.25 17.33
N ASP A 22 69.42 7.62 17.39
CA ASP A 22 69.96 8.86 16.81
C ASP A 22 69.62 9.04 15.32
N SER A 23 69.32 7.94 14.62
CA SER A 23 68.73 7.94 13.29
C SER A 23 67.70 6.82 13.14
N LEU A 24 66.55 7.12 12.53
CA LEU A 24 65.51 6.13 12.27
C LEU A 24 65.85 5.26 11.04
N PRO A 25 65.48 3.96 11.04
CA PRO A 25 65.61 3.11 9.85
C PRO A 25 64.91 3.71 8.64
N ARG A 26 65.48 3.51 7.44
CA ARG A 26 64.93 4.02 6.18
C ARG A 26 63.49 3.58 5.93
N ALA A 27 63.17 2.31 6.23
CA ALA A 27 61.82 1.76 6.11
C ALA A 27 60.78 2.47 7.01
N THR A 28 61.15 2.82 8.24
CA THR A 28 60.29 3.58 9.16
C THR A 28 60.10 5.02 8.65
N THR A 29 61.16 5.63 8.13
CA THR A 29 61.10 6.97 7.54
C THR A 29 60.16 7.00 6.33
N ASP A 30 60.23 6.00 5.45
CA ASP A 30 59.35 5.88 4.29
C ASP A 30 57.89 5.60 4.68
N ALA A 31 57.66 4.82 5.74
CA ALA A 31 56.33 4.58 6.29
C ALA A 31 55.71 5.86 6.88
N CYS A 32 56.47 6.63 7.68
CA CYS A 32 56.06 7.94 8.18
C CYS A 32 55.71 8.90 7.04
N ARG A 33 56.55 8.94 5.99
CA ARG A 33 56.33 9.76 4.79
C ARG A 33 55.03 9.38 4.08
N HIS A 34 54.79 8.09 3.88
CA HIS A 34 53.60 7.60 3.21
C HIS A 34 52.32 7.90 4.01
N ALA A 35 52.34 7.66 5.33
CA ALA A 35 51.24 7.99 6.22
C ALA A 35 50.93 9.50 6.20
N LEU A 36 51.96 10.34 6.25
CA LEU A 36 51.81 11.79 6.22
C LEU A 36 51.21 12.29 4.89
N LYS A 37 51.70 11.77 3.75
CA LYS A 37 51.14 12.08 2.43
C LYS A 37 49.68 11.64 2.29
N SER A 38 49.32 10.48 2.84
CA SER A 38 47.94 10.00 2.86
C SER A 38 47.01 10.91 3.66
N VAL A 39 47.47 11.43 4.81
CA VAL A 39 46.71 12.40 5.61
C VAL A 39 46.50 13.71 4.84
N ILE A 40 47.55 14.26 4.24
CA ILE A 40 47.47 15.50 3.46
C ILE A 40 46.55 15.34 2.25
N ALA A 41 46.65 14.21 1.53
CA ALA A 41 45.80 13.94 0.37
C ALA A 41 44.31 13.83 0.74
N SER A 42 43.99 13.43 1.97
CA SER A 42 42.60 13.29 2.43
C SER A 42 41.89 14.63 2.69
N LYS A 43 42.61 15.74 2.82
CA LYS A 43 42.02 17.08 3.01
C LYS A 43 42.94 18.16 2.41
N PRO A 44 42.63 18.74 1.24
CA PRO A 44 43.44 19.78 0.64
C PRO A 44 43.35 21.07 1.49
N GLY A 45 44.50 21.51 2.02
CA GLY A 45 44.60 22.68 2.89
C GLY A 45 46.03 22.90 3.37
N GLU A 46 46.27 24.03 4.05
CA GLU A 46 47.56 24.26 4.71
C GLU A 46 47.62 23.46 6.01
N TRP A 47 48.54 22.50 6.04
CA TRP A 47 48.78 21.62 7.17
C TRP A 47 50.00 22.08 7.97
N ARG A 48 49.89 22.04 9.29
CA ARG A 48 51.03 22.25 10.22
C ARG A 48 51.32 20.97 10.97
N LEU A 49 52.58 20.59 11.03
CA LEU A 49 53.04 19.50 11.88
C LEU A 49 53.48 20.10 13.22
N LEU A 50 52.74 19.83 14.29
CA LEU A 50 53.10 20.24 15.63
C LEU A 50 53.85 19.11 16.33
N LEU A 51 54.94 19.47 17.00
CA LEU A 51 55.78 18.56 17.77
C LEU A 51 56.18 19.20 19.10
N ARG A 52 56.50 18.39 20.10
CA ARG A 52 56.89 18.86 21.43
C ARG A 52 58.33 19.41 21.40
N THR A 53 58.55 20.58 22.01
CA THR A 53 59.88 21.21 22.08
C THR A 53 60.78 20.45 23.07
N GLY A 54 62.04 20.22 22.70
CA GLY A 54 63.00 19.49 23.54
C GLY A 54 62.97 17.97 23.36
N ASP A 55 62.15 17.48 22.42
CA ASP A 55 62.18 16.09 22.00
C ASP A 55 63.43 15.83 21.13
N ILE A 56 64.16 14.76 21.40
CA ILE A 56 65.34 14.32 20.61
C ILE A 56 64.97 14.16 19.12
N GLN A 57 63.68 13.94 18.83
CA GLN A 57 63.13 13.76 17.48
C GLN A 57 62.74 15.06 16.77
N GLN A 58 62.96 16.23 17.38
CA GLN A 58 62.60 17.52 16.78
C GLN A 58 63.22 17.71 15.39
N ALA A 59 64.49 17.32 15.21
CA ALA A 59 65.16 17.40 13.91
C ALA A 59 64.52 16.48 12.86
N PHE A 60 64.16 15.25 13.24
CA PHE A 60 63.51 14.28 12.36
C PHE A 60 62.10 14.72 11.96
N ALA A 61 61.26 15.14 12.92
CA ALA A 61 59.91 15.61 12.63
C ALA A 61 59.93 16.87 11.75
N LEU A 62 60.87 17.80 11.98
CA LEU A 62 61.06 18.96 11.12
C LEU A 62 61.55 18.58 9.72
N GLN A 63 62.40 17.56 9.58
CA GLN A 63 62.81 17.02 8.29
C GLN A 63 61.62 16.38 7.57
N LEU A 64 60.82 15.56 8.26
CA LEU A 64 59.65 14.90 7.72
C LEU A 64 58.60 15.93 7.24
N ALA A 65 58.41 17.00 8.01
CA ALA A 65 57.58 18.13 7.62
C ALA A 65 58.09 18.79 6.33
N ARG A 66 59.38 19.12 6.24
CA ARG A 66 59.98 19.71 5.02
C ARG A 66 59.80 18.81 3.80
N GLU A 67 60.07 17.52 3.95
CA GLU A 67 59.96 16.55 2.86
C GLU A 67 58.52 16.30 2.41
N ALA A 68 57.54 16.56 3.28
CA ALA A 68 56.12 16.53 2.96
C ALA A 68 55.55 17.89 2.54
N GLY A 69 56.38 18.94 2.46
CA GLY A 69 55.94 20.30 2.11
C GLY A 69 55.12 20.99 3.21
N LEU A 70 55.25 20.57 4.47
CA LEU A 70 54.54 21.10 5.62
C LEU A 70 55.37 22.13 6.39
N LYS A 71 54.68 23.08 7.03
CA LYS A 71 55.30 23.94 8.04
C LYS A 71 55.37 23.19 9.37
N GLY A 72 56.57 22.79 9.77
CA GLY A 72 56.82 22.15 11.06
C GLY A 72 57.05 23.18 12.16
N GLU A 73 56.35 23.04 13.29
CA GLU A 73 56.45 23.97 14.42
C GLU A 73 56.61 23.21 15.74
N ALA A 74 57.66 23.56 16.49
CA ALA A 74 57.87 23.06 17.84
C ALA A 74 57.06 23.89 18.83
N VAL A 75 56.29 23.20 19.68
CA VAL A 75 55.41 23.82 20.66
C VAL A 75 55.88 23.46 22.07
N ALA A 76 55.99 24.46 22.94
CA ALA A 76 56.42 24.26 24.32
C ALA A 76 55.25 23.74 25.17
N GLY A 77 55.50 22.77 26.06
CA GLY A 77 54.48 22.17 26.93
C GLY A 77 54.51 20.64 26.92
N ASP A 78 53.54 20.01 27.59
CA ASP A 78 53.38 18.54 27.63
C ASP A 78 52.61 17.96 26.43
N GLY A 79 52.09 18.85 25.56
CA GLY A 79 51.37 18.48 24.34
C GLY A 79 49.91 18.05 24.56
N SER A 80 49.40 18.08 25.79
CA SER A 80 48.04 17.63 26.14
C SER A 80 46.94 18.42 25.42
N GLU A 81 47.08 19.75 25.36
CA GLU A 81 46.15 20.66 24.68
C GLU A 81 46.10 20.43 23.16
N TRP A 82 47.25 20.15 22.55
CA TRP A 82 47.39 19.93 21.11
C TRP A 82 46.96 18.54 20.68
N ARG A 83 47.17 17.53 21.54
CA ARG A 83 46.59 16.20 21.34
C ARG A 83 45.07 16.29 21.19
N ALA A 84 44.40 17.08 22.04
CA ALA A 84 42.95 17.19 22.03
C ALA A 84 42.38 17.97 20.84
N THR A 85 43.20 18.79 20.17
CA THR A 85 42.75 19.75 19.15
C THR A 85 43.28 19.49 17.73
N ALA A 86 44.19 18.52 17.55
CA ALA A 86 44.73 18.17 16.23
C ALA A 86 43.71 17.41 15.36
N ASP A 87 43.61 17.76 14.07
CA ASP A 87 42.79 17.07 13.05
C ASP A 87 43.32 15.66 12.70
N ALA A 88 44.58 15.37 13.04
CA ALA A 88 45.18 14.05 12.87
C ALA A 88 46.35 13.87 13.85
N ARG A 89 46.63 12.61 14.19
CA ARG A 89 47.84 12.25 14.94
C ARG A 89 48.70 11.26 14.16
N LEU A 90 50.00 11.55 14.12
CA LEU A 90 51.02 10.64 13.62
C LEU A 90 51.82 10.15 14.82
N VAL A 91 51.65 8.86 15.15
CA VAL A 91 52.28 8.26 16.32
C VAL A 91 53.39 7.33 15.87
N LEU A 92 54.57 7.50 16.47
CA LEU A 92 55.78 6.70 16.24
C LEU A 92 56.12 5.94 17.53
N TYR A 93 56.14 4.61 17.48
CA TYR A 93 56.29 3.76 18.68
C TYR A 93 57.56 2.92 18.64
N ALA A 94 58.29 2.85 19.76
CA ALA A 94 59.45 1.99 19.99
C ALA A 94 58.99 0.59 20.36
N GLY A 95 59.10 -0.37 19.43
CA GLY A 95 58.79 -1.78 19.71
C GLY A 95 58.16 -2.49 18.53
N GLU A 96 58.04 -3.81 18.65
CA GLU A 96 57.26 -4.59 17.68
C GLU A 96 55.82 -4.09 17.65
N ARG A 97 55.25 -4.06 16.44
CA ARG A 97 53.85 -3.73 16.15
C ARG A 97 52.96 -4.29 17.27
N PRO A 98 52.11 -3.50 17.95
CA PRO A 98 51.33 -4.02 19.06
C PRO A 98 50.47 -5.17 18.52
N THR A 99 50.80 -6.41 18.93
CA THR A 99 50.35 -7.76 18.49
C THR A 99 51.22 -8.60 17.53
N ALA A 100 52.54 -8.58 17.64
CA ALA A 100 53.30 -9.81 17.36
C ALA A 100 53.33 -10.69 18.64
N PRO A 101 52.96 -11.99 18.57
CA PRO A 101 53.19 -12.90 19.69
C PRO A 101 54.70 -13.11 19.86
N ALA A 102 55.16 -13.10 21.10
CA ALA A 102 56.57 -13.25 21.48
C ALA A 102 57.15 -14.59 21.02
N THR A 103 57.69 -14.65 19.80
CA THR A 103 58.58 -15.74 19.33
C THR A 103 59.49 -15.26 18.21
N LEU A 104 60.27 -14.19 18.39
CA LEU A 104 61.44 -13.92 17.56
C LEU A 104 62.55 -13.31 18.44
N GLY A 105 63.76 -13.83 18.27
CA GLY A 105 64.91 -13.57 19.14
C GLY A 105 65.33 -12.10 19.19
N ALA A 106 65.93 -11.74 20.31
CA ALA A 106 66.45 -10.41 20.62
C ALA A 106 67.35 -9.84 19.51
N GLY A 107 67.09 -8.58 19.12
CA GLY A 107 68.10 -7.74 18.46
C GLY A 107 67.63 -6.86 17.30
N ALA A 108 66.64 -5.98 17.49
CA ALA A 108 66.57 -4.62 16.91
C ALA A 108 65.20 -4.00 17.24
N ALA A 109 65.17 -2.83 17.89
CA ALA A 109 63.94 -2.08 18.09
C ALA A 109 63.37 -1.65 16.73
N GLN A 110 62.29 -2.29 16.27
CA GLN A 110 61.55 -1.83 15.09
C GLN A 110 60.64 -0.65 15.50
N TRP A 111 60.51 0.32 14.60
CA TRP A 111 59.69 1.52 14.81
C TRP A 111 58.56 1.54 13.78
N VAL A 112 57.31 1.76 14.23
CA VAL A 112 56.10 1.72 13.39
C VAL A 112 55.34 3.05 13.47
N ALA A 113 54.89 3.54 12.31
CA ALA A 113 54.06 4.74 12.18
C ALA A 113 52.57 4.36 12.08
N VAL A 114 51.72 4.98 12.89
CA VAL A 114 50.26 4.73 12.91
C VAL A 114 49.47 6.04 12.74
N ARG A 115 48.43 5.99 11.91
CA ARG A 115 47.45 7.08 11.74
C ARG A 115 46.30 6.86 12.73
N ALA A 116 46.08 7.80 13.63
CA ALA A 116 44.83 7.85 14.40
C ALA A 116 43.79 8.66 13.62
N ALA A 117 42.65 8.06 13.28
CA ALA A 117 41.51 8.78 12.73
C ALA A 117 40.66 9.37 13.86
N ASP A 118 40.13 10.58 13.64
CA ASP A 118 39.27 11.28 14.60
C ASP A 118 38.06 10.42 15.01
N GLY A 119 37.87 10.30 16.33
CA GLY A 119 36.62 9.84 16.93
C GLY A 119 36.62 8.46 17.57
N GLN A 120 37.64 7.60 17.37
CA GLN A 120 37.76 6.40 18.20
C GLN A 120 38.35 6.76 19.56
N ARG A 121 37.53 6.67 20.61
CA ARG A 121 37.97 6.81 22.00
C ARG A 121 38.91 5.64 22.30
N TRP A 122 40.17 5.97 22.57
CA TRP A 122 41.19 5.02 22.99
C TRP A 122 40.89 4.66 24.45
N GLU A 123 40.04 3.66 24.70
CA GLU A 123 39.93 3.08 26.04
C GLU A 123 41.12 2.15 26.23
N ALA A 124 42.20 2.72 26.77
CA ALA A 124 43.28 1.95 27.36
C ALA A 124 42.81 1.50 28.74
N ASP A 125 42.76 0.19 28.96
CA ASP A 125 42.67 -0.35 30.33
C ASP A 125 43.88 0.16 31.14
N ALA A 126 43.74 0.20 32.46
CA ALA A 126 44.72 0.78 33.40
C ALA A 126 46.15 0.21 33.31
N GLY A 127 46.40 -0.82 32.48
CA GLY A 127 47.70 -1.42 32.17
C GLY A 127 48.25 -1.18 30.76
N GLY A 128 47.57 -0.41 29.89
CA GLY A 128 48.11 -0.01 28.58
C GLY A 128 48.27 -1.11 27.53
N GLN A 129 47.71 -2.31 27.73
CA GLN A 129 47.69 -3.36 26.72
C GLN A 129 46.44 -3.25 25.81
N TRP A 130 46.69 -3.21 24.50
CA TRP A 130 45.66 -3.21 23.47
C TRP A 130 45.12 -4.61 23.25
N HIS A 131 43.80 -4.80 23.37
CA HIS A 131 43.12 -6.01 22.93
C HIS A 131 42.43 -5.76 21.57
N PRO A 132 42.80 -6.47 20.49
CA PRO A 132 42.05 -6.38 19.24
C PRO A 132 40.58 -6.75 19.46
N PRO A 133 39.64 -6.16 18.71
CA PRO A 133 38.24 -6.56 18.79
C PRO A 133 38.08 -8.07 18.50
N THR A 134 37.50 -8.79 19.46
CA THR A 134 37.38 -10.27 19.54
C THR A 134 36.26 -10.86 18.68
N TRP A 135 35.62 -10.06 17.83
CA TRP A 135 34.40 -10.50 17.15
C TRP A 135 34.63 -11.66 16.17
N LEU A 136 35.87 -11.88 15.70
CA LEU A 136 36.18 -12.98 14.79
C LEU A 136 35.86 -14.33 15.45
N ASP A 137 36.33 -14.55 16.68
CA ASP A 137 36.03 -15.78 17.43
C ASP A 137 34.54 -15.88 17.77
N GLU A 138 33.90 -14.76 18.08
CA GLU A 138 32.45 -14.68 18.31
C GLU A 138 31.61 -14.96 17.04
N THR A 139 32.20 -14.83 15.86
CA THR A 139 31.56 -15.13 14.57
C THR A 139 31.83 -16.55 14.13
N LEU A 140 33.03 -17.08 14.40
CA LEU A 140 33.43 -18.45 14.09
C LEU A 140 32.75 -19.47 15.01
N ALA A 141 32.59 -19.16 16.30
CA ALA A 141 31.96 -20.07 17.26
C ALA A 141 30.51 -20.47 16.90
N PRO A 142 29.59 -19.55 16.50
CA PRO A 142 28.27 -19.90 15.99
C PRO A 142 28.28 -20.66 14.66
N ALA A 143 29.33 -20.48 13.84
CA ALA A 143 29.54 -21.27 12.64
C ALA A 143 30.08 -22.68 12.94
N GLY A 144 30.43 -22.98 14.20
CA GLY A 144 30.98 -24.27 14.61
C GLY A 144 32.42 -24.51 14.14
N VAL A 145 33.15 -23.44 13.84
CA VAL A 145 34.54 -23.49 13.37
C VAL A 145 35.44 -22.63 14.25
N SER A 146 36.74 -22.85 14.14
CA SER A 146 37.79 -22.13 14.85
C SER A 146 38.89 -21.69 13.89
N LEU A 147 39.77 -20.79 14.34
CA LEU A 147 40.95 -20.39 13.57
C LEU A 147 41.93 -21.55 13.30
N ALA A 148 41.81 -22.68 14.00
CA ALA A 148 42.63 -23.87 13.74
C ALA A 148 42.18 -24.65 12.49
N ASP A 149 40.90 -24.58 12.13
CA ASP A 149 40.30 -25.36 11.03
C ASP A 149 40.77 -24.91 9.64
N SER A 150 40.72 -25.79 8.64
CA SER A 150 41.15 -25.44 7.28
C SER A 150 40.38 -24.22 6.72
N VAL A 151 41.01 -23.44 5.85
CA VAL A 151 40.37 -22.26 5.22
C VAL A 151 39.10 -22.64 4.47
N GLU A 152 39.07 -23.83 3.87
CA GLU A 152 37.88 -24.38 3.21
C GLU A 152 36.74 -24.69 4.20
N SER A 153 37.06 -25.23 5.38
CA SER A 153 36.08 -25.44 6.45
C SER A 153 35.53 -24.11 6.98
N ILE A 154 36.41 -23.14 7.23
CA ILE A 154 36.03 -21.80 7.68
C ILE A 154 35.12 -21.13 6.64
N PHE A 155 35.48 -21.21 5.35
CA PHE A 155 34.67 -20.66 4.26
C PHE A 155 33.26 -21.27 4.26
N LYS A 156 33.15 -22.60 4.21
CA LYS A 156 31.87 -23.29 4.06
C LYS A 156 30.92 -22.94 5.21
N HIS A 157 31.39 -23.06 6.46
CA HIS A 157 30.57 -22.82 7.63
C HIS A 157 30.24 -21.33 7.83
N SER A 158 31.16 -20.43 7.49
CA SER A 158 30.89 -18.98 7.54
C SER A 158 29.92 -18.56 6.43
N ASP A 159 29.97 -19.16 5.24
CA ASP A 159 29.02 -18.90 4.16
C ASP A 159 27.63 -19.46 4.51
N GLU A 160 27.54 -20.65 5.12
CA GLU A 160 26.28 -21.21 5.63
C GLU A 160 25.69 -20.34 6.77
N LEU A 161 26.53 -19.86 7.69
CA LEU A 161 26.11 -18.91 8.73
C LEU A 161 25.64 -17.59 8.09
N ALA A 162 26.36 -17.05 7.12
CA ALA A 162 25.95 -15.84 6.40
C ALA A 162 24.64 -16.04 5.62
N GLN A 163 24.39 -17.23 5.06
CA GLN A 163 23.13 -17.52 4.37
C GLN A 163 21.94 -17.67 5.33
N SER A 164 22.16 -18.26 6.51
CA SER A 164 21.11 -18.46 7.53
C SER A 164 20.80 -17.20 8.35
N THR A 165 21.81 -16.36 8.58
CA THR A 165 21.68 -15.06 9.29
C THR A 165 21.39 -13.89 8.36
N ALA A 166 21.36 -14.13 7.04
CA ALA A 166 21.00 -13.13 6.05
C ALA A 166 19.70 -12.42 6.47
N PRO A 167 19.64 -11.07 6.41
CA PRO A 167 18.46 -10.32 6.80
C PRO A 167 17.23 -10.87 6.08
N ASP A 168 16.35 -11.55 6.83
CA ASP A 168 15.17 -12.24 6.31
C ASP A 168 14.05 -11.23 6.02
N THR A 169 14.39 -10.29 5.14
CA THR A 169 13.52 -9.30 4.50
C THR A 169 12.34 -9.99 3.80
N ARG A 170 12.46 -11.29 3.49
CA ARG A 170 11.47 -12.13 2.81
C ARG A 170 10.33 -12.57 3.72
N ARG A 171 10.63 -13.16 4.88
CA ARG A 171 9.60 -13.53 5.88
C ARG A 171 8.99 -12.28 6.51
N SER A 172 9.85 -11.31 6.79
CA SER A 172 9.49 -9.99 7.31
C SER A 172 8.55 -9.20 6.39
N GLY A 173 8.73 -9.27 5.06
CA GLY A 173 7.89 -8.57 4.10
C GLY A 173 6.44 -9.07 4.07
N LYS A 174 6.22 -10.39 4.24
CA LYS A 174 4.86 -10.95 4.34
C LYS A 174 4.18 -10.58 5.66
N THR A 175 4.93 -10.68 6.76
CA THR A 175 4.44 -10.29 8.09
C THR A 175 4.13 -8.80 8.14
N LEU A 176 4.96 -7.98 7.50
CA LEU A 176 4.73 -6.55 7.35
C LEU A 176 3.41 -6.28 6.62
N VAL A 177 3.22 -6.88 5.43
CA VAL A 177 1.99 -6.75 4.65
C VAL A 177 0.75 -7.19 5.46
N ALA A 178 0.87 -8.24 6.27
CA ALA A 178 -0.23 -8.70 7.13
C ALA A 178 -0.53 -7.71 8.27
N ILE A 179 0.50 -7.17 8.94
CA ILE A 179 0.35 -6.15 9.98
C ILE A 179 -0.23 -4.87 9.38
N GLU A 180 0.23 -4.47 8.21
CA GLU A 180 -0.28 -3.33 7.46
C GLU A 180 -1.76 -3.50 7.10
N ALA A 181 -2.16 -4.67 6.61
CA ALA A 181 -3.56 -4.98 6.33
C ALA A 181 -4.42 -4.88 7.60
N LEU A 182 -3.92 -5.39 8.74
CA LEU A 182 -4.60 -5.26 10.04
C LEU A 182 -4.73 -3.79 10.48
N CYS A 183 -3.70 -2.98 10.24
CA CYS A 183 -3.65 -1.57 10.61
C CYS A 183 -4.57 -0.68 9.75
N VAL A 184 -4.92 -1.12 8.53
CA VAL A 184 -5.95 -0.48 7.69
C VAL A 184 -7.37 -0.83 8.15
N LEU A 185 -7.56 -2.02 8.72
CA LEU A 185 -8.85 -2.47 9.24
C LEU A 185 -9.19 -1.89 10.62
N LEU A 186 -8.18 -1.64 11.47
CA LEU A 186 -8.36 -1.08 12.82
C LEU A 186 -9.14 0.26 12.83
N PRO A 187 -8.89 1.23 11.93
CA PRO A 187 -9.69 2.44 11.82
C PRO A 187 -11.15 2.21 11.39
N VAL A 188 -11.49 1.09 10.74
CA VAL A 188 -12.89 0.74 10.40
C VAL A 188 -13.71 0.49 11.67
N VAL A 189 -13.06 0.08 12.77
CA VAL A 189 -13.70 -0.04 14.10
C VAL A 189 -14.29 1.29 14.56
N TRP A 190 -13.71 2.43 14.15
CA TRP A 190 -14.24 3.76 14.44
C TRP A 190 -15.61 3.99 13.78
N LEU A 191 -15.79 3.52 12.54
CA LEU A 191 -17.07 3.58 11.81
C LEU A 191 -18.10 2.57 12.34
N LEU A 192 -17.64 1.53 13.03
CA LEU A 192 -18.48 0.50 13.64
C LEU A 192 -18.77 0.77 15.13
N ARG A 193 -18.26 1.85 15.72
CA ARG A 193 -18.38 2.06 17.18
C ARG A 193 -19.85 2.08 17.62
N THR A 194 -20.71 2.71 16.85
CA THR A 194 -22.10 2.96 17.23
C THR A 194 -22.99 1.75 17.01
N PRO A 195 -22.91 1.02 15.87
CA PRO A 195 -23.63 -0.26 15.75
C PRO A 195 -23.13 -1.34 16.73
N LEU A 196 -21.90 -1.24 17.23
CA LEU A 196 -21.33 -2.17 18.21
C LEU A 196 -21.33 -1.65 19.66
N HIS A 197 -21.91 -0.47 19.91
CA HIS A 197 -21.92 0.20 21.23
C HIS A 197 -20.54 0.33 21.90
N LEU A 198 -19.47 0.51 21.12
CA LEU A 198 -18.11 0.65 21.62
C LEU A 198 -17.84 2.05 22.19
N PRO A 199 -17.18 2.16 23.36
CA PRO A 199 -16.73 3.42 23.93
C PRO A 199 -15.78 4.19 22.96
N PRO A 200 -15.92 5.52 22.83
CA PRO A 200 -15.06 6.35 21.96
C PRO A 200 -13.57 6.17 22.25
N ILE A 201 -13.21 5.96 23.52
CA ILE A 201 -11.84 5.77 23.97
C ILE A 201 -11.22 4.48 23.39
N LEU A 202 -12.00 3.40 23.26
CA LEU A 202 -11.51 2.14 22.71
C LEU A 202 -11.28 2.25 21.20
N ALA A 203 -12.17 2.93 20.49
CA ALA A 203 -11.99 3.21 19.08
C ALA A 203 -10.76 4.13 18.83
N ALA A 204 -10.51 5.10 19.73
CA ALA A 204 -9.39 6.03 19.62
C ALA A 204 -8.06 5.30 19.86
N MET A 205 -8.04 4.45 20.88
CA MET A 205 -6.90 3.58 21.19
C MET A 205 -6.61 2.61 20.05
N ALA A 206 -7.63 2.03 19.40
CA ALA A 206 -7.47 1.17 18.24
C ALA A 206 -6.88 1.92 17.03
N GLY A 207 -7.35 3.15 16.77
CA GLY A 207 -6.83 4.02 15.71
C GLY A 207 -5.39 4.48 15.96
N LEU A 208 -5.03 4.83 17.20
CA LEU A 208 -3.67 5.22 17.61
C LEU A 208 -2.70 4.03 17.70
N ALA A 209 -3.19 2.84 18.04
CA ALA A 209 -2.38 1.63 18.09
C ALA A 209 -1.84 1.24 16.70
N SER A 210 -2.58 1.55 15.63
CA SER A 210 -2.20 1.23 14.24
C SER A 210 -0.86 1.86 13.79
N PRO A 211 -0.66 3.20 13.84
CA PRO A 211 0.63 3.79 13.50
C PRO A 211 1.74 3.40 14.49
N LEU A 212 1.43 3.21 15.78
CA LEU A 212 2.41 2.77 16.77
C LEU A 212 2.88 1.33 16.50
N LEU A 213 1.99 0.42 16.09
CA LEU A 213 2.34 -0.95 15.70
C LEU A 213 3.20 -0.97 14.44
N ILE A 214 2.86 -0.15 13.42
CA ILE A 214 3.69 -0.02 12.21
C ILE A 214 5.08 0.50 12.58
N VAL A 215 5.18 1.57 13.39
CA VAL A 215 6.46 2.14 13.80
C VAL A 215 7.27 1.15 14.65
N ALA A 216 6.65 0.50 15.64
CA ALA A 216 7.29 -0.49 16.49
C ALA A 216 7.79 -1.70 15.69
N PHE A 217 6.99 -2.18 14.73
CA PHE A 217 7.37 -3.29 13.87
C PHE A 217 8.47 -2.88 12.87
N CYS A 218 8.42 -1.67 12.30
CA CYS A 218 9.49 -1.13 11.48
C CYS A 218 10.79 -0.96 12.27
N TRP A 219 10.69 -0.51 13.52
CA TRP A 219 11.82 -0.38 14.43
C TRP A 219 12.40 -1.77 14.77
N TRP A 220 11.55 -2.73 15.08
CA TRP A 220 11.93 -4.11 15.32
C TRP A 220 12.58 -4.76 14.09
N LEU A 221 12.04 -4.54 12.88
CA LEU A 221 12.64 -5.01 11.63
C LEU A 221 13.99 -4.34 11.37
N ARG A 222 14.12 -3.03 11.63
CA ARG A 222 15.38 -2.32 11.51
C ARG A 222 16.42 -2.90 12.48
N TRP A 223 16.04 -3.10 13.73
CA TRP A 223 16.88 -3.70 14.76
C TRP A 223 17.33 -5.12 14.37
N ARG A 224 16.40 -5.95 13.85
CA ARG A 224 16.70 -7.35 13.50
C ARG A 224 17.39 -7.53 12.13
N SER A 225 17.21 -6.60 11.21
CA SER A 225 17.83 -6.63 9.87
C SER A 225 19.27 -6.14 9.85
N MET A 226 19.74 -5.51 10.93
CA MET A 226 21.13 -5.09 11.12
C MET A 226 21.94 -6.21 11.78
N GLY A 227 21.99 -7.37 11.12
CA GLY A 227 22.77 -8.49 11.60
C GLY A 227 24.26 -8.21 11.46
N ARG A 228 24.90 -7.65 12.50
CA ARG A 228 26.37 -7.62 12.62
C ARG A 228 26.97 -9.01 12.37
N MET A 229 26.29 -10.05 12.84
CA MET A 229 26.68 -11.44 12.61
C MET A 229 26.66 -11.82 11.11
N TRP A 230 25.68 -11.34 10.35
CA TRP A 230 25.60 -11.60 8.91
C TRP A 230 26.76 -10.94 8.15
N SER A 231 27.00 -9.65 8.40
CA SER A 231 28.04 -8.90 7.69
C SER A 231 29.44 -9.38 8.07
N ARG A 232 29.68 -9.69 9.35
CA ARG A 232 30.91 -10.30 9.85
C ARG A 232 31.14 -11.69 9.23
N ALA A 233 30.14 -12.57 9.26
CA ALA A 233 30.24 -13.91 8.66
C ALA A 233 30.44 -13.84 7.14
N ARG A 234 29.77 -12.90 6.46
CA ARG A 234 29.94 -12.69 5.02
C ARG A 234 31.34 -12.18 4.66
N LEU A 235 31.89 -11.28 5.48
CA LEU A 235 33.24 -10.77 5.31
C LEU A 235 34.29 -11.87 5.47
N VAL A 236 34.15 -12.71 6.50
CA VAL A 236 35.03 -13.88 6.71
C VAL A 236 34.91 -14.87 5.55
N ALA A 237 33.68 -15.20 5.14
CA ALA A 237 33.45 -16.11 4.02
C ALA A 237 34.07 -15.60 2.71
N GLU A 238 33.88 -14.34 2.35
CA GLU A 238 34.43 -13.79 1.11
C GLU A 238 35.96 -13.59 1.16
N ALA A 239 36.53 -13.31 2.34
CA ALA A 239 37.98 -13.32 2.55
C ALA A 239 38.58 -14.72 2.32
N CYS A 240 37.99 -15.76 2.91
CA CYS A 240 38.42 -17.15 2.68
C CYS A 240 38.21 -17.58 1.23
N ARG A 241 37.09 -17.19 0.60
CA ARG A 241 36.80 -17.52 -0.80
C ARG A 241 37.78 -16.87 -1.76
N SER A 242 38.17 -15.62 -1.47
CA SER A 242 39.18 -14.88 -2.24
C SER A 242 40.55 -15.55 -2.16
N LEU A 243 40.94 -16.05 -0.98
CA LEU A 243 42.17 -16.83 -0.82
C LEU A 243 42.11 -18.15 -1.60
N LEU A 244 41.03 -18.93 -1.44
CA LEU A 244 40.88 -20.22 -2.12
C LEU A 244 40.93 -20.06 -3.65
N ALA A 245 40.32 -19.00 -4.17
CA ALA A 245 40.37 -18.67 -5.60
C ALA A 245 41.76 -18.26 -6.09
N THR A 246 42.56 -17.62 -5.24
CA THR A 246 43.89 -17.09 -5.61
C THR A 246 45.06 -17.99 -5.19
N ARG A 247 44.80 -19.11 -4.51
CA ARG A 247 45.82 -20.04 -3.98
C ARG A 247 46.80 -20.55 -5.04
N ASN A 248 46.30 -20.75 -6.27
CA ASN A 248 47.07 -21.30 -7.38
C ASN A 248 47.69 -20.21 -8.27
N ALA A 249 47.39 -18.93 -7.98
CA ALA A 249 47.88 -17.80 -8.75
C ALA A 249 49.33 -17.43 -8.34
N PRO A 250 50.11 -16.80 -9.25
CA PRO A 250 51.47 -16.36 -8.96
C PRO A 250 51.58 -15.30 -7.85
N VAL A 251 50.50 -14.58 -7.56
CA VAL A 251 50.45 -13.48 -6.58
C VAL A 251 49.17 -13.59 -5.75
N GLN A 252 49.24 -13.29 -4.44
CA GLN A 252 48.08 -13.07 -3.59
C GLN A 252 47.78 -11.55 -3.43
N PRO A 253 46.74 -11.01 -4.09
CA PRO A 253 46.41 -9.57 -4.01
C PRO A 253 45.77 -9.13 -2.69
N VAL A 254 45.17 -10.08 -1.97
CA VAL A 254 44.01 -9.91 -1.09
C VAL A 254 44.31 -9.19 0.24
N VAL A 255 45.59 -9.11 0.63
CA VAL A 255 46.00 -8.73 2.00
C VAL A 255 45.81 -7.24 2.29
N SER A 256 45.91 -6.35 1.30
CA SER A 256 45.92 -4.90 1.50
C SER A 256 44.56 -4.36 1.97
N LEU A 257 43.47 -4.74 1.30
CA LEU A 257 42.13 -4.22 1.55
C LEU A 257 41.55 -4.71 2.89
N LEU A 258 41.77 -5.99 3.21
CA LEU A 258 41.28 -6.61 4.46
C LEU A 258 42.08 -6.17 5.70
N SER A 259 43.31 -5.66 5.51
CA SER A 259 44.13 -5.16 6.61
C SER A 259 43.53 -3.96 7.36
N VAL A 260 42.55 -3.29 6.74
CA VAL A 260 41.78 -2.19 7.33
C VAL A 260 40.88 -2.68 8.48
N VAL A 261 40.61 -3.99 8.57
CA VAL A 261 39.78 -4.60 9.62
C VAL A 261 40.69 -5.37 10.61
N PRO A 262 41.03 -4.80 11.78
CA PRO A 262 42.02 -5.38 12.69
C PRO A 262 41.68 -6.79 13.18
N ALA A 263 40.38 -7.09 13.34
CA ALA A 263 39.90 -8.39 13.80
C ALA A 263 40.19 -9.54 12.80
N LEU A 264 40.36 -9.26 11.51
CA LEU A 264 40.71 -10.28 10.51
C LEU A 264 42.20 -10.63 10.52
N ARG A 265 43.03 -9.92 11.28
CA ARG A 265 44.49 -10.12 11.31
C ARG A 265 44.92 -11.57 11.57
N PRO A 266 44.33 -12.32 12.53
CA PRO A 266 44.69 -13.73 12.73
C PRO A 266 44.41 -14.59 11.51
N LEU A 267 43.30 -14.33 10.81
CA LEU A 267 42.93 -15.01 9.57
C LEU A 267 43.90 -14.65 8.43
N LEU A 268 44.27 -13.39 8.29
CA LEU A 268 45.25 -12.95 7.28
C LEU A 268 46.67 -13.49 7.54
N GLN A 269 47.07 -13.64 8.80
CA GLN A 269 48.33 -14.29 9.17
C GLN A 269 48.34 -15.77 8.78
N LYS A 270 47.21 -16.47 8.99
CA LYS A 270 47.03 -17.84 8.52
C LYS A 270 47.17 -17.93 6.99
N PHE A 271 46.59 -16.98 6.26
CA PHE A 271 46.68 -16.93 4.81
C PHE A 271 48.12 -16.72 4.32
N ALA A 272 48.88 -15.84 4.99
CA ALA A 272 50.28 -15.59 4.67
C ALA A 272 51.20 -16.79 4.99
N ALA A 273 50.79 -17.67 5.91
CA ALA A 273 51.53 -18.87 6.29
C ALA A 273 51.24 -20.08 5.37
N GLU A 274 50.21 -20.03 4.52
CA GLU A 274 49.91 -21.12 3.59
C GLU A 274 50.93 -21.16 2.43
N PRO A 275 51.48 -22.34 2.10
CA PRO A 275 52.48 -22.45 1.03
C PRO A 275 51.88 -22.16 -0.34
N GLN A 276 52.40 -21.15 -1.03
CA GLN A 276 52.01 -20.83 -2.41
C GLN A 276 52.44 -21.93 -3.37
N HIS A 277 51.46 -22.46 -4.12
CA HIS A 277 51.70 -23.42 -5.20
C HIS A 277 51.18 -22.81 -6.50
N THR A 278 52.07 -22.38 -7.40
CA THR A 278 51.65 -21.82 -8.68
C THR A 278 51.31 -22.95 -9.66
N ALA A 279 50.06 -23.02 -10.10
CA ALA A 279 49.64 -23.99 -11.11
C ALA A 279 49.83 -23.42 -12.53
N ALA A 280 50.25 -24.24 -13.50
CA ALA A 280 50.44 -23.79 -14.88
C ALA A 280 49.14 -23.30 -15.56
N ASN A 281 47.98 -23.72 -15.06
CA ASN A 281 46.65 -23.40 -15.58
C ASN A 281 45.82 -22.49 -14.64
N TRP A 282 46.48 -21.78 -13.71
CA TRP A 282 45.83 -20.96 -12.68
C TRP A 282 44.77 -20.00 -13.22
N ARG A 283 44.98 -19.44 -14.42
CA ARG A 283 44.04 -18.50 -15.07
C ARG A 283 42.71 -19.17 -15.43
N ALA A 284 42.76 -20.37 -15.99
CA ALA A 284 41.56 -21.12 -16.35
C ALA A 284 40.80 -21.61 -15.11
N GLU A 285 41.53 -21.92 -14.04
CA GLU A 285 40.96 -22.30 -12.75
C GLU A 285 40.31 -21.09 -12.06
N TYR A 286 40.97 -19.93 -12.02
CA TYR A 286 40.43 -18.70 -11.46
C TYR A 286 39.15 -18.24 -12.19
N LEU A 287 39.17 -18.26 -13.53
CA LEU A 287 37.99 -17.95 -14.34
C LEU A 287 36.80 -18.83 -13.99
N ARG A 288 37.03 -20.14 -13.82
CA ARG A 288 35.99 -21.12 -13.53
C ARG A 288 35.51 -21.04 -12.08
N GLU A 289 36.43 -21.05 -11.12
CA GLU A 289 36.11 -21.19 -9.70
C GLU A 289 35.67 -19.88 -9.05
N ARG A 290 36.17 -18.74 -9.54
CA ARG A 290 35.84 -17.42 -9.01
C ARG A 290 34.87 -16.67 -9.90
N ILE A 291 35.23 -16.39 -11.15
CA ILE A 291 34.42 -15.52 -12.02
C ILE A 291 33.09 -16.20 -12.41
N ASP A 292 33.13 -17.40 -12.99
CA ASP A 292 31.91 -18.09 -13.44
C ASP A 292 30.97 -18.45 -12.27
N ASN A 293 31.53 -18.90 -11.15
CA ASN A 293 30.74 -19.18 -9.95
C ASN A 293 30.10 -17.93 -9.35
N GLN A 294 30.81 -16.79 -9.33
CA GLN A 294 30.28 -15.53 -8.82
C GLN A 294 29.25 -14.92 -9.78
N HIS A 295 29.48 -15.02 -11.09
CA HIS A 295 28.52 -14.64 -12.13
C HIS A 295 27.22 -15.45 -11.99
N GLY A 296 27.31 -16.78 -11.89
CA GLY A 296 26.17 -17.66 -11.66
C GLY A 296 25.44 -17.36 -10.34
N TYR A 297 26.16 -16.97 -9.29
CA TYR A 297 25.57 -16.52 -8.03
C TYR A 297 24.77 -15.22 -8.23
N TYR A 298 25.36 -14.19 -8.84
CA TYR A 298 24.67 -12.90 -9.05
C TYR A 298 23.46 -13.02 -9.98
N LEU A 299 23.52 -13.86 -11.02
CA LEU A 299 22.36 -14.18 -11.87
C LEU A 299 21.21 -14.76 -11.04
N ARG A 300 21.48 -15.78 -10.22
CA ARG A 300 20.47 -16.39 -9.35
C ARG A 300 19.89 -15.38 -8.36
N GLN A 301 20.72 -14.49 -7.79
CA GLN A 301 20.25 -13.47 -6.85
C GLN A 301 19.43 -12.37 -7.54
N ARG A 302 19.83 -11.93 -8.74
CA ARG A 302 19.06 -10.98 -9.56
C ARG A 302 17.69 -11.54 -9.90
N ASP A 303 17.62 -12.76 -10.42
CA ASP A 303 16.35 -13.37 -10.84
C ASP A 303 15.43 -13.65 -9.64
N ARG A 304 15.99 -13.91 -8.46
CA ARG A 304 15.23 -13.96 -7.20
C ARG A 304 14.71 -12.59 -6.80
N ALA A 305 15.54 -11.55 -6.81
CA ALA A 305 15.15 -10.18 -6.48
C ALA A 305 14.07 -9.62 -7.43
N VAL A 306 14.15 -9.95 -8.72
CA VAL A 306 13.14 -9.58 -9.73
C VAL A 306 11.79 -10.26 -9.45
N ARG A 307 11.79 -11.57 -9.16
CA ARG A 307 10.55 -12.30 -8.80
C ARG A 307 9.91 -11.77 -7.52
N GLU A 308 10.72 -11.42 -6.53
CA GLU A 308 10.26 -10.79 -5.29
C GLU A 308 9.66 -9.41 -5.55
N ARG A 309 10.32 -8.59 -6.37
CA ARG A 309 9.80 -7.30 -6.82
C ARG A 309 8.43 -7.45 -7.48
N GLN A 310 8.26 -8.40 -8.39
CA GLN A 310 6.97 -8.62 -9.07
C GLN A 310 5.86 -9.00 -8.08
N LYS A 311 6.15 -9.88 -7.12
CA LYS A 311 5.19 -10.27 -6.07
C LYS A 311 4.83 -9.11 -5.15
N LEU A 312 5.82 -8.35 -4.69
CA LEU A 312 5.61 -7.17 -3.83
C LEU A 312 4.87 -6.06 -4.57
N THR A 313 5.18 -5.84 -5.86
CA THR A 313 4.50 -4.84 -6.70
C THR A 313 3.02 -5.18 -6.86
N ARG A 314 2.68 -6.46 -7.06
CA ARG A 314 1.28 -6.91 -7.16
C ARG A 314 0.49 -6.63 -5.88
N TRP A 315 1.05 -6.97 -4.71
CA TRP A 315 0.38 -6.77 -3.43
C TRP A 315 0.29 -5.29 -3.03
N SER A 316 1.36 -4.53 -3.24
CA SER A 316 1.38 -3.07 -3.05
C SER A 316 0.33 -2.39 -3.95
N THR A 317 0.17 -2.87 -5.19
CA THR A 317 -0.84 -2.36 -6.12
C THR A 317 -2.25 -2.58 -5.57
N ILE A 318 -2.57 -3.80 -5.14
CA ILE A 318 -3.89 -4.18 -4.59
C ILE A 318 -4.20 -3.40 -3.31
N LEU A 319 -3.24 -3.27 -2.39
CA LEU A 319 -3.44 -2.53 -1.14
C LEU A 319 -3.66 -1.05 -1.40
N MET A 320 -2.93 -0.47 -2.36
CA MET A 320 -3.13 0.91 -2.77
C MET A 320 -4.48 1.11 -3.48
N ASP A 321 -4.99 0.10 -4.21
CA ASP A 321 -6.33 0.13 -4.81
C ASP A 321 -7.42 0.14 -3.73
N LEU A 322 -7.32 -0.78 -2.77
CA LEU A 322 -8.27 -0.90 -1.66
C LEU A 322 -8.30 0.40 -0.83
N ALA A 323 -7.14 0.98 -0.61
CA ALA A 323 -7.01 2.22 0.11
C ALA A 323 -7.59 3.43 -0.61
N LEU A 324 -7.34 3.54 -1.92
CA LEU A 324 -7.91 4.60 -2.74
C LEU A 324 -9.44 4.47 -2.75
N ALA A 325 -9.96 3.25 -2.86
CA ALA A 325 -11.39 2.96 -2.78
C ALA A 325 -12.00 3.45 -1.44
N VAL A 326 -11.41 3.06 -0.32
CA VAL A 326 -11.85 3.49 1.03
C VAL A 326 -11.72 5.00 1.20
N GLY A 327 -10.61 5.59 0.75
CA GLY A 327 -10.34 7.03 0.82
C GLY A 327 -11.34 7.87 0.04
N VAL A 328 -11.64 7.49 -1.21
CA VAL A 328 -12.61 8.19 -2.07
C VAL A 328 -14.03 7.99 -1.55
N ALA A 329 -14.41 6.77 -1.15
CA ALA A 329 -15.71 6.54 -0.54
C ALA A 329 -15.92 7.44 0.70
N GLY A 330 -14.88 7.56 1.55
CA GLY A 330 -14.94 8.43 2.71
C GLY A 330 -15.01 9.92 2.36
N MET A 331 -14.30 10.37 1.32
CA MET A 331 -14.38 11.75 0.81
C MET A 331 -15.78 12.09 0.28
N ILE A 332 -16.42 11.15 -0.41
CA ILE A 332 -17.78 11.34 -0.93
C ILE A 332 -18.77 11.45 0.21
N VAL A 333 -18.66 10.60 1.23
CA VAL A 333 -19.52 10.66 2.42
C VAL A 333 -19.36 11.99 3.17
N THR A 334 -18.14 12.54 3.23
CA THR A 334 -17.87 13.83 3.89
C THR A 334 -18.32 15.04 3.10
N LEU A 335 -17.96 15.11 1.81
CA LEU A 335 -18.21 16.28 0.99
C LEU A 335 -19.67 16.38 0.53
N HIS A 336 -20.48 15.35 0.76
CA HIS A 336 -21.89 15.38 0.38
C HIS A 336 -22.68 16.40 1.22
N PRO A 337 -23.63 17.15 0.63
CA PRO A 337 -24.44 18.16 1.34
C PRO A 337 -25.24 17.61 2.53
N ARG A 338 -25.53 16.30 2.54
CA ARG A 338 -26.20 15.59 3.64
C ARG A 338 -25.24 14.82 4.54
N SER A 339 -23.95 15.11 4.49
CA SER A 339 -22.93 14.43 5.31
C SER A 339 -23.32 14.43 6.77
N ALA A 340 -23.82 15.54 7.33
CA ALA A 340 -24.30 15.59 8.71
C ALA A 340 -25.33 14.48 9.04
N THR A 341 -26.29 14.21 8.14
CA THR A 341 -27.32 13.17 8.31
C THR A 341 -26.76 11.75 8.12
N TRP A 342 -25.77 11.58 7.25
CA TRP A 342 -25.10 10.29 7.03
C TRP A 342 -24.14 9.95 8.17
N LEU A 343 -23.51 10.97 8.72
CA LEU A 343 -22.59 10.89 9.85
C LEU A 343 -23.34 10.56 11.14
N THR A 344 -24.55 11.10 11.34
CA THR A 344 -25.39 10.68 12.47
C THR A 344 -25.83 9.22 12.34
N LEU A 345 -26.09 8.72 11.12
CA LEU A 345 -26.38 7.30 10.85
C LEU A 345 -25.19 6.36 11.06
N LEU A 346 -23.99 6.82 10.71
CA LEU A 346 -22.72 6.13 11.00
C LEU A 346 -22.23 6.40 12.43
N GLY A 347 -23.01 7.14 13.23
CA GLY A 347 -22.87 7.19 14.68
C GLY A 347 -21.98 8.29 15.26
N GLY A 348 -21.81 9.43 14.59
CA GLY A 348 -21.05 10.55 15.15
C GLY A 348 -21.09 11.87 14.36
N SER A 349 -20.38 12.86 14.90
CA SER A 349 -20.23 14.20 14.32
C SER A 349 -19.24 14.22 13.15
N TRP A 350 -19.24 15.27 12.32
CA TRP A 350 -18.21 15.52 11.29
C TRP A 350 -16.78 15.31 11.78
N LEU A 351 -16.53 15.67 13.04
CA LEU A 351 -15.22 15.56 13.67
C LEU A 351 -14.82 14.10 13.92
N ASP A 352 -15.77 13.24 14.31
CA ASP A 352 -15.53 11.81 14.48
C ASP A 352 -15.15 11.17 13.15
N PHE A 353 -15.83 11.50 12.06
CA PHE A 353 -15.51 10.94 10.76
C PHE A 353 -14.22 11.51 10.17
N ALA A 354 -13.97 12.81 10.33
CA ALA A 354 -12.70 13.41 9.92
C ALA A 354 -11.51 12.76 10.66
N LEU A 355 -11.67 12.44 11.94
CA LEU A 355 -10.69 11.69 12.74
C LEU A 355 -10.57 10.23 12.31
N GLY A 356 -11.67 9.56 11.97
CA GLY A 356 -11.66 8.20 11.40
C GLY A 356 -10.95 8.15 10.04
N MET A 357 -11.18 9.15 9.19
CA MET A 357 -10.53 9.29 7.88
C MET A 357 -9.06 9.68 8.00
N ALA A 358 -8.71 10.58 8.92
CA ALA A 358 -7.32 10.87 9.24
C ALA A 358 -6.61 9.64 9.80
N GLY A 359 -7.30 8.87 10.65
CA GLY A 359 -6.85 7.58 11.18
C GLY A 359 -6.71 6.48 10.14
N LEU A 360 -7.45 6.54 9.02
CA LEU A 360 -7.27 5.69 7.84
C LEU A 360 -6.12 6.18 6.95
N ALA A 361 -6.05 7.48 6.70
CA ALA A 361 -5.11 8.08 5.75
C ALA A 361 -3.65 8.03 6.24
N LEU A 362 -3.41 8.16 7.55
CA LEU A 362 -2.06 8.13 8.12
C LEU A 362 -1.36 6.76 7.98
N PRO A 363 -1.96 5.64 8.43
CA PRO A 363 -1.41 4.30 8.21
C PRO A 363 -1.22 4.01 6.74
N LEU A 364 -2.11 4.53 5.90
CA LEU A 364 -2.02 4.38 4.46
C LEU A 364 -0.87 5.14 3.81
N GLY A 365 -0.66 6.39 4.21
CA GLY A 365 0.49 7.17 3.77
C GLY A 365 1.81 6.53 4.19
N LEU A 366 1.87 5.97 5.42
CA LEU A 366 3.01 5.20 5.92
C LEU A 366 3.26 3.94 5.07
N LEU A 367 2.20 3.20 4.75
CA LEU A 367 2.19 2.03 3.85
C LEU A 367 2.76 2.35 2.46
N VAL A 368 2.32 3.46 1.86
CA VAL A 368 2.80 3.91 0.55
C VAL A 368 4.28 4.31 0.63
N ALA A 369 4.67 5.09 1.64
CA ALA A 369 6.07 5.48 1.84
C ALA A 369 6.98 4.26 2.05
N GLN A 370 6.51 3.26 2.78
CA GLN A 370 7.24 2.04 3.06
C GLN A 370 7.36 1.12 1.84
N SER A 371 6.27 0.90 1.11
CA SER A 371 6.30 0.13 -0.14
C SER A 371 7.21 0.77 -1.18
N LEU A 372 7.22 2.11 -1.30
CA LEU A 372 8.15 2.83 -2.15
C LEU A 372 9.62 2.65 -1.72
N ARG A 373 9.90 2.64 -0.41
CA ARG A 373 11.25 2.33 0.10
C ARG A 373 11.68 0.90 -0.23
N PHE A 374 10.80 -0.09 -0.06
CA PHE A 374 11.10 -1.48 -0.42
C PHE A 374 11.33 -1.68 -1.92
N VAL A 375 10.50 -1.05 -2.76
CA VAL A 375 10.68 -1.08 -4.21
C VAL A 375 11.97 -0.37 -4.61
N GLY A 376 12.30 0.77 -3.98
CA GLY A 376 13.55 1.49 -4.18
C GLY A 376 14.78 0.65 -3.83
N GLU A 377 14.76 0.00 -2.67
CA GLU A 377 15.85 -0.89 -2.22
C GLU A 377 15.98 -2.14 -3.10
N SER A 378 14.87 -2.76 -3.50
CA SER A 378 14.88 -3.89 -4.45
C SER A 378 15.44 -3.47 -5.82
N THR A 379 15.10 -2.28 -6.30
CA THR A 379 15.61 -1.72 -7.56
C THR A 379 17.10 -1.44 -7.46
N ARG A 380 17.56 -0.86 -6.33
CA ARG A 380 18.99 -0.65 -6.04
C ARG A 380 19.77 -1.96 -6.03
N ARG A 381 19.26 -3.01 -5.38
CA ARG A 381 19.89 -4.35 -5.37
C ARG A 381 19.96 -4.96 -6.76
N THR A 382 18.87 -4.88 -7.52
CA THR A 382 18.82 -5.39 -8.91
C THR A 382 19.82 -4.65 -9.80
N ALA A 383 19.93 -3.33 -9.67
CA ALA A 383 20.89 -2.52 -10.39
C ALA A 383 22.34 -2.89 -10.02
N ARG A 384 22.64 -3.05 -8.72
CA ARG A 384 23.96 -3.50 -8.24
C ARG A 384 24.34 -4.87 -8.79
N TYR A 385 23.46 -5.86 -8.72
CA TYR A 385 23.76 -7.18 -9.29
C TYR A 385 23.96 -7.12 -10.81
N THR A 386 23.19 -6.28 -11.52
CA THR A 386 23.37 -6.09 -12.96
C THR A 386 24.72 -5.47 -13.28
N GLN A 387 25.12 -4.45 -12.51
CA GLN A 387 26.44 -3.82 -12.64
C GLN A 387 27.58 -4.82 -12.38
N GLN A 388 27.45 -5.67 -11.34
CA GLN A 388 28.44 -6.70 -11.04
C GLN A 388 28.50 -7.79 -12.12
N ILE A 389 27.37 -8.21 -12.68
CA ILE A 389 27.32 -9.16 -13.80
C ILE A 389 28.07 -8.59 -15.01
N MET A 390 27.76 -7.34 -15.40
CA MET A 390 28.44 -6.66 -16.52
C MET A 390 29.94 -6.48 -16.27
N HIS A 391 30.34 -6.18 -15.04
CA HIS A 391 31.75 -6.07 -14.66
C HIS A 391 32.47 -7.42 -14.81
N LEU A 392 31.89 -8.51 -14.31
CA LEU A 392 32.47 -9.86 -14.43
C LEU A 392 32.51 -10.36 -15.88
N GLU A 393 31.51 -10.04 -16.71
CA GLU A 393 31.49 -10.37 -18.15
C GLU A 393 32.62 -9.65 -18.90
N ASN A 394 32.77 -8.34 -18.67
CA ASN A 394 33.87 -7.56 -19.25
C ASN A 394 35.24 -8.07 -18.78
N LEU A 395 35.38 -8.36 -17.48
CA LEU A 395 36.62 -8.94 -16.95
C LEU A 395 36.94 -10.29 -17.59
N ARG A 396 35.95 -11.17 -17.76
CA ARG A 396 36.13 -12.45 -18.45
C ARG A 396 36.67 -12.28 -19.87
N GLU A 397 36.16 -11.31 -20.62
CA GLU A 397 36.64 -10.99 -21.97
C GLU A 397 38.07 -10.44 -21.95
N ARG A 398 38.39 -9.52 -21.03
CA ARG A 398 39.76 -9.00 -20.84
C ARG A 398 40.74 -10.11 -20.44
N PHE A 399 40.32 -11.03 -19.57
CA PHE A 399 41.05 -12.24 -19.21
C PHE A 399 41.13 -13.28 -20.32
N ALA A 400 40.44 -13.14 -21.45
CA ALA A 400 40.65 -14.04 -22.59
C ALA A 400 41.81 -13.56 -23.49
N VAL A 401 42.09 -12.25 -23.50
CA VAL A 401 43.03 -11.61 -24.44
C VAL A 401 44.30 -11.08 -23.77
N ALA A 402 44.30 -10.90 -22.44
CA ALA A 402 45.45 -10.40 -21.68
C ALA A 402 46.69 -11.30 -21.75
N ASP A 403 47.88 -10.71 -21.70
CA ASP A 403 49.13 -11.42 -21.36
C ASP A 403 49.17 -11.77 -19.86
N ASP A 404 50.21 -12.47 -19.41
CA ASP A 404 50.28 -12.96 -18.02
C ASP A 404 50.41 -11.85 -16.98
N ASP A 405 51.14 -10.76 -17.29
CA ASP A 405 51.28 -9.61 -16.40
C ASP A 405 49.96 -8.81 -16.30
N THR A 406 49.29 -8.57 -17.43
CA THR A 406 47.96 -7.92 -17.43
C THR A 406 46.92 -8.80 -16.76
N ALA A 407 47.00 -10.14 -16.91
CA ALA A 407 46.10 -11.07 -16.22
C ALA A 407 46.26 -11.02 -14.70
N LEU A 408 47.49 -10.79 -14.21
CA LEU A 408 47.73 -10.60 -12.77
C LEU A 408 47.13 -9.30 -12.27
N ASP A 409 47.29 -8.19 -12.99
CA ASP A 409 46.69 -6.91 -12.60
C ASP A 409 45.14 -6.95 -12.65
N LEU A 410 44.57 -7.63 -13.65
CA LEU A 410 43.14 -7.90 -13.74
C LEU A 410 42.64 -8.74 -12.56
N LEU A 411 43.43 -9.70 -12.09
CA LEU A 411 43.09 -10.51 -10.92
C LEU A 411 43.06 -9.63 -9.66
N ARG A 412 44.02 -8.71 -9.50
CA ARG A 412 44.01 -7.75 -8.37
C ARG A 412 42.78 -6.83 -8.44
N GLU A 413 42.52 -6.24 -9.61
CA GLU A 413 41.36 -5.38 -9.86
C GLU A 413 40.03 -6.09 -9.50
N THR A 414 39.92 -7.37 -9.89
CA THR A 414 38.72 -8.19 -9.65
C THR A 414 38.51 -8.47 -8.17
N GLU A 415 39.55 -8.92 -7.45
CA GLU A 415 39.43 -9.23 -6.01
C GLU A 415 39.20 -7.96 -5.17
N ASP A 416 39.84 -6.85 -5.51
CA ASP A 416 39.61 -5.56 -4.85
C ASP A 416 38.16 -5.10 -5.03
N ALA A 417 37.61 -5.20 -6.23
CA ALA A 417 36.22 -4.84 -6.50
C ALA A 417 35.21 -5.73 -5.73
N LEU A 418 35.45 -7.05 -5.70
CA LEU A 418 34.57 -8.00 -5.02
C LEU A 418 34.62 -7.85 -3.48
N LEU A 419 35.81 -7.63 -2.90
CA LEU A 419 35.98 -7.48 -1.45
C LEU A 419 35.56 -6.10 -0.96
N SER A 420 35.75 -5.04 -1.76
CA SER A 420 35.29 -3.69 -1.42
C SER A 420 33.79 -3.64 -1.16
N GLU A 421 32.99 -4.36 -1.94
CA GLU A 421 31.53 -4.43 -1.73
C GLU A 421 31.17 -5.04 -0.37
N VAL A 422 31.89 -6.07 0.05
CA VAL A 422 31.64 -6.77 1.33
C VAL A 422 32.14 -5.95 2.52
N LEU A 423 33.27 -5.26 2.37
CA LEU A 423 33.78 -4.31 3.35
C LEU A 423 32.82 -3.14 3.55
N ASP A 424 32.24 -2.61 2.47
CA ASP A 424 31.21 -1.57 2.55
C ASP A 424 30.00 -2.04 3.36
N TRP A 425 29.56 -3.29 3.18
CA TRP A 425 28.46 -3.86 3.99
C TRP A 425 28.85 -4.04 5.45
N TYR A 426 30.08 -4.46 5.72
CA TYR A 426 30.63 -4.57 7.07
C TYR A 426 30.65 -3.21 7.77
N PHE A 427 31.28 -2.18 7.18
CA PHE A 427 31.33 -0.85 7.79
C PHE A 427 29.94 -0.24 7.97
N GLN A 428 29.05 -0.37 6.97
CA GLN A 428 27.67 0.07 7.12
C GLN A 428 26.97 -0.61 8.30
N SER A 429 27.20 -1.90 8.53
CA SER A 429 26.59 -2.61 9.66
C SER A 429 27.17 -2.22 11.02
N GLU A 430 28.47 -1.90 11.09
CA GLU A 430 29.14 -1.53 12.35
C GLU A 430 28.83 -0.09 12.77
N THR A 431 28.85 0.88 11.84
CA THR A 431 28.71 2.31 12.16
C THR A 431 27.27 2.78 12.37
N THR A 432 26.26 1.96 12.04
CA THR A 432 24.86 2.40 12.09
C THR A 432 24.28 2.43 13.52
N GLU A 433 24.93 1.78 14.50
CA GLU A 433 24.55 1.90 15.92
C GLU A 433 25.18 3.12 16.62
N ASP A 434 26.42 3.50 16.28
CA ASP A 434 27.13 4.61 16.95
C ASP A 434 26.46 5.98 16.72
N PHE A 435 25.64 6.11 15.68
CA PHE A 435 24.85 7.31 15.43
C PHE A 435 23.81 7.62 16.53
N TYR A 436 23.43 6.63 17.36
CA TYR A 436 22.46 6.83 18.44
C TYR A 436 23.14 7.15 19.78
N THR A 437 24.29 6.57 20.09
CA THR A 437 25.09 6.89 21.29
C THR A 437 25.72 8.27 21.22
N ILE A 438 26.14 8.73 20.02
CA ILE A 438 26.70 10.08 19.83
C ILE A 438 25.66 11.18 20.10
N ARG A 439 24.36 10.93 19.89
CA ARG A 439 23.31 11.95 20.10
C ARG A 439 22.94 12.16 21.57
N GLU A 440 23.22 11.20 22.46
CA GLU A 440 23.12 11.40 23.90
C GLU A 440 24.34 12.17 24.47
N GLN A 441 25.49 12.11 23.81
CA GLN A 441 26.71 12.80 24.25
C GLN A 441 26.92 14.20 23.62
N SER A 442 26.25 14.53 22.52
CA SER A 442 26.33 15.87 21.89
C SER A 442 25.40 16.92 22.50
N ALA A 443 24.89 16.67 23.71
CA ALA A 443 24.29 17.69 24.59
C ALA A 443 25.35 18.47 25.42
N VAL A 444 26.62 18.43 25.03
CA VAL A 444 27.65 19.34 25.53
C VAL A 444 27.73 20.52 24.57
N GLU A 445 27.21 21.67 24.99
CA GLU A 445 27.34 22.95 24.29
C GLU A 445 28.83 23.30 24.14
N VAL A 446 29.34 23.27 22.91
CA VAL A 446 30.65 23.85 22.57
C VAL A 446 30.46 25.36 22.42
N PRO A 447 31.06 26.20 23.29
CA PRO A 447 30.92 27.65 23.17
C PRO A 447 31.72 28.12 21.95
N GLY A 448 31.05 28.73 20.97
CA GLY A 448 31.71 29.44 19.87
C GLY A 448 31.41 28.96 18.45
N GLN A 449 30.66 27.87 18.25
CA GLN A 449 30.16 27.56 16.91
C GLN A 449 28.95 28.43 16.56
N LEU A 450 29.18 29.44 15.71
CA LEU A 450 28.12 30.16 15.02
C LEU A 450 27.23 29.16 14.27
N ALA A 451 25.99 29.05 14.73
CA ALA A 451 24.95 28.25 14.11
C ALA A 451 24.89 28.51 12.59
N PRO A 452 24.73 27.46 11.76
CA PRO A 452 24.61 27.63 10.32
C PRO A 452 23.45 28.57 10.02
N ARG A 453 23.78 29.66 9.34
CA ARG A 453 22.86 30.73 8.95
C ARG A 453 21.68 30.09 8.23
N ARG A 454 20.48 30.20 8.83
CA ARG A 454 19.20 29.69 8.31
C ARG A 454 19.03 30.06 6.83
N SER A 455 19.40 29.17 5.92
CA SER A 455 18.91 29.22 4.55
C SER A 455 17.40 28.98 4.60
N GLY A 456 16.65 29.98 4.14
CA GLY A 456 15.23 30.16 4.44
C GLY A 456 14.36 28.91 4.27
N ARG A 457 13.44 28.73 5.23
CA ARG A 457 12.38 27.70 5.26
C ARG A 457 11.63 27.55 3.92
N LEU A 458 11.62 28.58 3.07
CA LEU A 458 11.03 28.53 1.73
C LEU A 458 11.75 27.58 0.75
N ASN A 459 13.08 27.45 0.76
CA ASN A 459 13.77 26.60 -0.21
C ASN A 459 13.63 25.09 0.08
N PHE A 460 13.43 24.73 1.35
CA PHE A 460 13.05 23.36 1.74
C PHE A 460 11.62 23.04 1.29
N LEU A 461 10.69 23.98 1.45
CA LEU A 461 9.31 23.85 0.96
C LEU A 461 9.26 23.76 -0.57
N TRP A 462 10.03 24.56 -1.30
CA TRP A 462 10.08 24.56 -2.76
C TRP A 462 10.76 23.32 -3.35
N ARG A 463 11.80 22.76 -2.72
CA ARG A 463 12.34 21.44 -3.09
C ARG A 463 11.37 20.30 -2.77
N GLY A 464 10.63 20.42 -1.67
CA GLY A 464 9.50 19.51 -1.35
C GLY A 464 8.38 19.58 -2.38
N LEU A 465 7.98 20.78 -2.80
CA LEU A 465 6.95 21.05 -3.81
C LEU A 465 7.36 20.58 -5.22
N ARG A 466 8.63 20.71 -5.60
CA ARG A 466 9.11 20.23 -6.91
C ARG A 466 9.17 18.70 -7.00
N ASN A 467 9.50 18.03 -5.90
CA ASN A 467 9.41 16.58 -5.79
C ASN A 467 7.95 16.10 -5.65
N LEU A 468 7.07 16.90 -5.06
CA LEU A 468 5.62 16.72 -5.09
C LEU A 468 5.07 16.84 -6.51
N GLY A 469 5.62 17.63 -7.42
CA GLY A 469 5.16 17.70 -8.82
C GLY A 469 5.32 16.38 -9.58
N ALA A 470 6.47 15.70 -9.42
CA ALA A 470 6.71 14.38 -10.00
C ALA A 470 5.90 13.28 -9.29
N ALA A 471 5.79 13.35 -7.96
CA ALA A 471 4.95 12.43 -7.18
C ALA A 471 3.44 12.64 -7.43
N ALA A 472 3.01 13.88 -7.67
CA ALA A 472 1.64 14.25 -8.03
C ALA A 472 1.33 13.83 -9.47
N GLY A 473 2.26 13.98 -10.41
CA GLY A 473 2.12 13.45 -11.77
C GLY A 473 2.00 11.92 -11.79
N PHE A 474 2.80 11.23 -10.97
CA PHE A 474 2.67 9.79 -10.76
C PHE A 474 1.34 9.42 -10.09
N MET A 475 0.94 10.13 -9.03
CA MET A 475 -0.37 9.96 -8.35
C MET A 475 -1.53 10.18 -9.32
N VAL A 476 -1.54 11.25 -10.11
CA VAL A 476 -2.59 11.55 -11.10
C VAL A 476 -2.66 10.43 -12.13
N ARG A 477 -1.51 9.95 -12.63
CA ARG A 477 -1.47 8.84 -13.60
C ARG A 477 -1.95 7.51 -13.00
N VAL A 478 -1.61 7.24 -11.74
CA VAL A 478 -2.06 6.06 -10.99
C VAL A 478 -3.57 6.15 -10.70
N VAL A 479 -4.08 7.31 -10.31
CA VAL A 479 -5.50 7.55 -10.04
C VAL A 479 -6.33 7.48 -11.34
N LEU A 480 -5.86 8.08 -12.44
CA LEU A 480 -6.50 7.95 -13.76
C LEU A 480 -6.49 6.51 -14.28
N GLY A 481 -5.39 5.77 -14.07
CA GLY A 481 -5.32 4.34 -14.41
C GLY A 481 -6.24 3.45 -13.56
N ARG A 482 -6.77 3.98 -12.45
CA ARG A 482 -7.62 3.27 -11.48
C ARG A 482 -9.03 3.84 -11.41
N LEU A 483 -9.42 4.65 -12.39
CA LEU A 483 -10.73 5.30 -12.49
C LEU A 483 -11.89 4.28 -12.36
N ILE A 484 -11.74 3.09 -12.93
CA ILE A 484 -12.75 2.01 -12.85
C ILE A 484 -13.00 1.59 -11.39
N TRP A 485 -11.95 1.41 -10.59
CA TRP A 485 -12.07 1.04 -9.18
C TRP A 485 -12.67 2.16 -8.35
N VAL A 486 -12.31 3.41 -8.67
CA VAL A 486 -12.93 4.58 -8.04
C VAL A 486 -14.43 4.60 -8.34
N VAL A 487 -14.82 4.49 -9.61
CA VAL A 487 -16.24 4.47 -10.04
C VAL A 487 -17.01 3.32 -9.38
N LEU A 488 -16.45 2.10 -9.36
CA LEU A 488 -17.07 0.95 -8.71
C LEU A 488 -17.23 1.16 -7.19
N SER A 489 -16.23 1.74 -6.53
CA SER A 489 -16.28 2.03 -5.09
C SER A 489 -17.31 3.11 -4.76
N VAL A 490 -17.44 4.13 -5.61
CA VAL A 490 -18.51 5.11 -5.53
C VAL A 490 -19.86 4.42 -5.65
N ALA A 491 -20.06 3.60 -6.68
CA ALA A 491 -21.33 2.91 -6.91
C ALA A 491 -21.72 2.00 -5.74
N LEU A 492 -20.78 1.20 -5.21
CA LEU A 492 -21.01 0.32 -4.07
C LEU A 492 -21.31 1.09 -2.78
N ALA A 493 -20.58 2.19 -2.52
CA ALA A 493 -20.84 3.03 -1.35
C ALA A 493 -22.22 3.68 -1.42
N LEU A 494 -22.60 4.20 -2.60
CA LEU A 494 -23.92 4.78 -2.83
C LEU A 494 -25.04 3.75 -2.70
N MET A 495 -24.86 2.55 -3.25
CA MET A 495 -25.80 1.43 -3.13
C MET A 495 -26.00 1.03 -1.66
N TRP A 496 -24.90 0.89 -0.91
CA TRP A 496 -24.95 0.58 0.52
C TRP A 496 -25.66 1.66 1.33
N ILE A 497 -25.37 2.94 1.07
CA ILE A 497 -26.04 4.07 1.73
C ILE A 497 -27.55 4.06 1.42
N SER A 498 -27.93 3.76 0.18
CA SER A 498 -29.34 3.66 -0.22
C SER A 498 -30.05 2.51 0.50
N LEU A 499 -29.38 1.36 0.69
CA LEU A 499 -29.94 0.20 1.38
C LEU A 499 -30.09 0.38 2.89
N LYS A 500 -29.32 1.31 3.50
CA LYS A 500 -29.22 1.46 4.97
C LYS A 500 -29.82 2.75 5.53
N GLN A 501 -30.31 3.68 4.72
CA GLN A 501 -31.02 4.85 5.26
C GLN A 501 -32.37 4.42 5.88
N PRO A 502 -32.60 4.61 7.19
CA PRO A 502 -33.93 4.53 7.75
C PRO A 502 -34.75 5.72 7.24
N GLU A 503 -36.00 5.44 6.90
CA GLU A 503 -36.96 6.45 6.46
C GLU A 503 -37.17 7.45 7.61
N THR A 504 -36.70 8.69 7.44
CA THR A 504 -36.97 9.76 8.41
C THR A 504 -38.43 10.20 8.28
N ALA A 505 -39.01 10.73 9.36
CA ALA A 505 -40.39 11.25 9.37
C ALA A 505 -40.65 12.32 8.28
N GLU A 506 -39.61 13.01 7.82
CA GLU A 506 -39.65 13.99 6.72
C GLU A 506 -39.75 13.34 5.33
N VAL A 507 -39.25 12.10 5.16
CA VAL A 507 -39.44 11.29 3.96
C VAL A 507 -40.87 10.73 3.94
N ALA A 508 -41.38 10.30 5.10
CA ALA A 508 -42.76 9.85 5.27
C ALA A 508 -43.79 10.98 5.05
N SER A 509 -43.51 12.21 5.48
CA SER A 509 -44.39 13.37 5.21
C SER A 509 -44.38 13.79 3.74
N ARG A 510 -43.21 13.74 3.07
CA ARG A 510 -43.14 13.96 1.62
C ARG A 510 -43.87 12.87 0.83
N LEU A 511 -43.81 11.61 1.25
CA LEU A 511 -44.59 10.52 0.64
C LEU A 511 -46.12 10.83 0.61
N GLN A 512 -46.65 11.50 1.63
CA GLN A 512 -48.06 11.94 1.67
C GLN A 512 -48.39 13.05 0.66
N GLU A 513 -47.44 13.92 0.30
CA GLU A 513 -47.60 14.96 -0.73
C GLU A 513 -47.41 14.43 -2.16
N LEU A 514 -46.82 13.24 -2.34
CA LEU A 514 -46.22 12.81 -3.61
C LEU A 514 -46.93 11.62 -4.30
N GLY A 515 -47.80 10.87 -3.61
CA GLY A 515 -48.63 9.82 -4.22
C GLY A 515 -50.00 10.33 -4.67
N ARG A 516 -50.23 10.47 -5.97
CA ARG A 516 -51.48 10.96 -6.55
C ARG A 516 -52.31 9.82 -7.12
N MET A 517 -53.60 9.80 -6.81
CA MET A 517 -54.57 8.95 -7.52
C MET A 517 -55.16 9.78 -8.65
N LEU A 518 -54.93 9.36 -9.89
CA LEU A 518 -55.27 10.12 -11.08
C LEU A 518 -56.33 9.42 -11.93
N ASN A 519 -57.17 10.22 -12.58
CA ASN A 519 -58.03 9.77 -13.65
C ASN A 519 -57.18 9.44 -14.89
N PRO A 520 -57.29 8.25 -15.48
CA PRO A 520 -56.42 7.86 -16.58
C PRO A 520 -56.67 8.60 -17.90
N GLY A 521 -57.84 9.22 -18.06
CA GLY A 521 -58.23 9.91 -19.31
C GLY A 521 -57.60 11.29 -19.48
N ASP A 522 -57.45 12.03 -18.38
CA ASP A 522 -57.06 13.44 -18.36
C ASP A 522 -55.99 13.77 -17.31
N GLY A 523 -55.65 12.83 -16.43
CA GLY A 523 -54.69 12.98 -15.34
C GLY A 523 -55.13 13.94 -14.24
N SER A 524 -56.42 14.31 -14.21
CA SER A 524 -56.96 15.05 -13.08
C SER A 524 -56.98 14.16 -11.82
N LEU A 525 -57.13 14.78 -10.65
CA LEU A 525 -57.29 14.01 -9.42
C LEU A 525 -58.50 13.09 -9.54
N PHE A 526 -58.31 11.83 -9.18
CA PHE A 526 -59.32 10.80 -9.33
C PHE A 526 -60.62 11.20 -8.64
N THR A 527 -61.70 11.16 -9.41
CA THR A 527 -63.06 11.41 -8.92
C THR A 527 -63.85 10.11 -9.07
N PRO A 528 -64.40 9.56 -7.97
CA PRO A 528 -65.14 8.31 -8.06
C PRO A 528 -66.33 8.40 -9.01
N ASP A 529 -66.52 7.37 -9.82
CA ASP A 529 -67.68 7.22 -10.69
C ASP A 529 -68.58 6.10 -10.15
N PRO A 530 -69.68 6.45 -9.47
CA PRO A 530 -70.57 5.46 -8.87
C PRO A 530 -71.19 4.49 -9.89
N ILE A 531 -71.32 4.90 -11.16
CA ILE A 531 -71.90 4.05 -12.21
C ILE A 531 -70.88 2.98 -12.62
N ALA A 532 -69.63 3.39 -12.87
CA ALA A 532 -68.56 2.47 -13.21
C ALA A 532 -68.15 1.57 -12.04
N ALA A 533 -68.27 2.06 -10.79
CA ALA A 533 -67.98 1.30 -9.57
C ALA A 533 -68.83 0.03 -9.42
N VAL A 534 -70.03 0.00 -10.02
CA VAL A 534 -70.90 -1.20 -10.05
C VAL A 534 -70.26 -2.34 -10.83
N ASN A 535 -69.37 -2.04 -11.78
CA ASN A 535 -68.66 -3.03 -12.57
C ASN A 535 -67.33 -3.46 -11.93
N GLY A 536 -66.95 -2.89 -10.77
CA GLY A 536 -65.68 -3.12 -10.09
C GLY A 536 -64.65 -2.00 -10.31
N THR A 537 -63.42 -2.25 -9.88
CA THR A 537 -62.32 -1.26 -9.92
C THR A 537 -61.03 -1.85 -10.49
N LEU A 538 -60.40 -1.15 -11.43
CA LEU A 538 -59.10 -1.47 -12.01
C LEU A 538 -58.10 -0.37 -11.63
N ILE A 539 -56.97 -0.78 -11.06
CA ILE A 539 -55.93 0.12 -10.56
C ILE A 539 -54.62 -0.18 -11.26
N ILE A 540 -53.92 0.85 -11.71
CA ILE A 540 -52.64 0.71 -12.44
C ILE A 540 -51.55 1.49 -11.71
N ALA A 541 -50.41 0.84 -11.44
CA ALA A 541 -49.21 1.48 -10.89
C ALA A 541 -48.04 1.33 -11.86
N HIS A 542 -47.39 2.46 -12.17
CA HIS A 542 -46.26 2.50 -13.10
C HIS A 542 -44.93 2.11 -12.46
N GLY A 543 -43.88 2.00 -13.28
CA GLY A 543 -42.54 1.60 -12.86
C GLY A 543 -41.62 2.74 -12.41
N MET A 544 -40.34 2.40 -12.24
CA MET A 544 -39.27 3.33 -11.88
C MET A 544 -39.09 4.42 -12.95
N ARG A 545 -38.93 5.68 -12.52
CA ARG A 545 -38.80 6.89 -13.38
C ARG A 545 -39.93 7.10 -14.40
N ASP A 546 -41.01 6.37 -14.27
CA ASP A 546 -42.23 6.54 -15.04
C ASP A 546 -43.19 7.46 -14.27
N GLY A 547 -44.27 7.90 -14.89
CA GLY A 547 -45.30 8.76 -14.31
C GLY A 547 -46.49 8.86 -15.27
N TRP A 548 -47.60 9.46 -14.83
CA TRP A 548 -48.72 9.68 -15.76
C TRP A 548 -48.32 10.67 -16.89
N GLN A 549 -47.55 11.71 -16.55
CA GLN A 549 -46.83 12.59 -17.48
C GLN A 549 -45.33 12.27 -17.45
N ALA A 550 -44.87 11.29 -18.24
CA ALA A 550 -43.43 11.08 -18.39
C ALA A 550 -42.78 12.18 -19.28
N PRO A 551 -41.53 12.60 -19.01
CA PRO A 551 -40.97 13.87 -19.49
C PRO A 551 -40.41 13.87 -20.93
N SER A 552 -40.59 12.82 -21.74
CA SER A 552 -40.01 12.76 -23.10
C SER A 552 -41.06 12.51 -24.17
N SER A 553 -40.90 13.16 -25.33
CA SER A 553 -41.76 13.05 -26.51
C SER A 553 -41.91 11.63 -27.09
N ASP A 554 -40.99 10.73 -26.74
CA ASP A 554 -40.92 9.36 -27.28
C ASP A 554 -41.50 8.31 -26.30
N PHE A 555 -42.13 8.75 -25.20
CA PHE A 555 -42.68 7.85 -24.18
C PHE A 555 -44.16 7.53 -24.48
N GLU A 556 -44.48 6.27 -24.75
CA GLU A 556 -45.87 5.80 -24.89
C GLU A 556 -46.57 5.89 -23.52
N HIS A 557 -47.69 6.63 -23.44
CA HIS A 557 -48.48 6.82 -22.22
C HIS A 557 -49.30 5.56 -21.86
N TRP A 558 -48.63 4.44 -21.62
CA TRP A 558 -49.27 3.15 -21.44
C TRP A 558 -50.26 3.10 -20.27
N THR A 559 -50.03 3.90 -19.24
CA THR A 559 -50.96 4.08 -18.10
C THR A 559 -52.29 4.73 -18.50
N SER A 560 -52.35 5.40 -19.65
CA SER A 560 -53.59 5.88 -20.29
C SER A 560 -54.10 4.92 -21.38
N GLU A 561 -53.20 4.23 -22.09
CA GLU A 561 -53.56 3.30 -23.16
C GLU A 561 -54.28 2.05 -22.64
N ILE A 562 -53.80 1.44 -21.55
CA ILE A 562 -54.46 0.27 -20.94
C ILE A 562 -55.92 0.61 -20.59
N PRO A 563 -56.23 1.68 -19.83
CA PRO A 563 -57.60 2.09 -19.57
C PRO A 563 -58.41 2.38 -20.83
N SER A 564 -57.81 3.01 -21.85
CA SER A 564 -58.50 3.29 -23.11
C SER A 564 -58.94 2.01 -23.83
N ARG A 565 -58.10 0.97 -23.86
CA ARG A 565 -58.41 -0.32 -24.47
C ARG A 565 -59.42 -1.12 -23.65
N VAL A 566 -59.35 -1.04 -22.32
CA VAL A 566 -60.37 -1.63 -21.44
C VAL A 566 -61.73 -0.99 -21.71
N ARG A 567 -61.81 0.35 -21.79
CA ARG A 567 -63.06 1.04 -22.17
C ARG A 567 -63.55 0.63 -23.56
N GLN A 568 -62.65 0.52 -24.52
CA GLN A 568 -63.01 0.11 -25.88
C GLN A 568 -63.57 -1.32 -25.92
N ARG A 569 -62.95 -2.25 -25.17
CA ARG A 569 -63.39 -3.64 -25.10
C ARG A 569 -64.73 -3.79 -24.37
N MET A 570 -64.90 -3.09 -23.25
CA MET A 570 -66.02 -3.32 -22.33
C MET A 570 -67.20 -2.34 -22.51
N GLY A 571 -66.97 -1.22 -23.18
CA GLY A 571 -67.98 -0.17 -23.35
C GLY A 571 -68.55 0.31 -22.02
N ARG A 572 -69.87 0.19 -21.84
CA ARG A 572 -70.59 0.58 -20.61
C ARG A 572 -70.32 -0.32 -19.41
N LEU A 573 -69.76 -1.51 -19.64
CA LEU A 573 -69.40 -2.45 -18.58
C LEU A 573 -67.98 -2.20 -18.04
N ALA A 574 -67.28 -1.19 -18.54
CA ALA A 574 -65.93 -0.88 -18.06
C ALA A 574 -65.95 -0.61 -16.54
N PRO A 575 -64.98 -1.16 -15.79
CA PRO A 575 -64.83 -0.85 -14.38
C PRO A 575 -64.40 0.60 -14.19
N GLN A 576 -64.55 1.09 -12.98
CA GLN A 576 -63.90 2.32 -12.56
C GLN A 576 -62.38 2.14 -12.64
N MET A 577 -61.68 3.10 -13.22
CA MET A 577 -60.24 2.98 -13.48
C MET A 577 -59.47 4.14 -12.87
N LEU A 578 -58.37 3.84 -12.17
CA LEU A 578 -57.49 4.84 -11.58
C LEU A 578 -56.01 4.48 -11.75
N VAL A 579 -55.17 5.51 -11.83
CA VAL A 579 -53.71 5.37 -11.89
C VAL A 579 -53.12 5.83 -10.56
N LEU A 580 -52.28 4.99 -9.96
CA LEU A 580 -51.44 5.33 -8.81
C LEU A 580 -50.16 5.96 -9.34
N ASP A 581 -50.16 7.29 -9.45
CA ASP A 581 -48.97 8.05 -9.82
C ASP A 581 -48.09 8.26 -8.59
N TRP A 582 -46.94 7.61 -8.62
CA TRP A 582 -45.90 7.72 -7.61
C TRP A 582 -44.57 8.13 -8.25
N HIS A 583 -44.62 8.94 -9.32
CA HIS A 583 -43.44 9.40 -10.07
C HIS A 583 -42.27 9.86 -9.19
N GLU A 584 -42.58 10.57 -8.10
CA GLU A 584 -41.58 11.08 -7.17
C GLU A 584 -41.04 10.01 -6.21
N GLY A 585 -41.77 8.90 -6.00
CA GLY A 585 -41.27 7.68 -5.34
C GLY A 585 -40.58 6.70 -6.24
N ALA A 586 -40.89 6.75 -7.53
CA ALA A 586 -40.25 5.98 -8.57
C ALA A 586 -38.83 6.48 -8.91
N LYS A 587 -38.36 7.58 -8.29
CA LYS A 587 -37.01 8.15 -8.42
C LYS A 587 -36.26 8.13 -7.07
N ALA A 588 -35.86 6.96 -6.57
CA ALA A 588 -35.19 6.85 -5.27
C ALA A 588 -33.90 7.71 -5.18
N SER A 589 -33.13 7.81 -6.26
CA SER A 589 -31.92 8.63 -6.40
C SER A 589 -32.17 10.14 -6.31
N SER A 590 -33.31 10.65 -6.79
CA SER A 590 -33.66 12.07 -6.64
C SER A 590 -34.09 12.38 -5.20
N ARG A 591 -34.75 11.43 -4.51
CA ARG A 591 -35.06 11.53 -3.07
C ARG A 591 -33.81 11.55 -2.19
N HIS A 592 -32.79 10.78 -2.58
CA HIS A 592 -31.50 10.73 -1.88
C HIS A 592 -30.49 11.77 -2.39
N ALA A 593 -30.86 12.64 -3.33
CA ALA A 593 -30.01 13.67 -3.95
C ALA A 593 -28.71 13.13 -4.58
N LEU A 594 -28.72 11.85 -5.00
CA LEU A 594 -27.60 11.17 -5.65
C LEU A 594 -27.54 11.49 -7.14
N ASN A 595 -27.55 12.79 -7.45
CA ASN A 595 -27.65 13.35 -8.80
C ASN A 595 -26.33 13.13 -9.58
N THR A 596 -26.00 11.87 -9.85
CA THR A 596 -24.89 11.47 -10.70
C THR A 596 -25.30 11.71 -12.16
N SER A 597 -24.42 12.30 -12.97
CA SER A 597 -24.68 12.57 -14.40
C SER A 597 -24.64 11.31 -15.27
N ASP A 598 -24.16 10.19 -14.73
CA ASP A 598 -24.02 8.91 -15.42
C ASP A 598 -25.30 8.06 -15.34
N PRO A 599 -25.89 7.63 -16.48
CA PRO A 599 -27.13 6.85 -16.51
C PRO A 599 -27.08 5.52 -15.74
N LEU A 600 -25.95 4.82 -15.79
CA LEU A 600 -25.77 3.50 -15.17
C LEU A 600 -25.70 3.61 -13.64
N THR A 601 -24.88 4.53 -13.14
CA THR A 601 -24.73 4.79 -11.69
C THR A 601 -26.05 5.24 -11.07
N ARG A 602 -26.81 6.06 -11.80
CA ARG A 602 -28.13 6.52 -11.36
C ARG A 602 -29.17 5.40 -11.35
N PHE A 603 -29.14 4.49 -12.34
CA PHE A 603 -30.03 3.33 -12.38
C PHE A 603 -29.74 2.37 -11.23
N LEU A 604 -28.47 2.05 -10.95
CA LEU A 604 -28.10 1.18 -9.83
C LEU A 604 -28.50 1.76 -8.47
N ALA A 605 -28.35 3.07 -8.28
CA ALA A 605 -28.82 3.77 -7.09
C ALA A 605 -30.34 3.73 -6.95
N ASP A 606 -31.09 3.86 -8.06
CA ASP A 606 -32.54 3.75 -8.03
C ASP A 606 -33.01 2.32 -7.73
N VAL A 607 -32.42 1.29 -8.35
CA VAL A 607 -32.77 -0.12 -8.13
C VAL A 607 -32.62 -0.50 -6.65
N GLY A 608 -31.56 -0.04 -5.98
CA GLY A 608 -31.33 -0.35 -4.57
C GLY A 608 -32.33 0.26 -3.59
N GLY A 609 -32.95 1.40 -3.92
CA GLY A 609 -33.89 2.12 -3.04
C GLY A 609 -35.36 2.07 -3.48
N VAL A 610 -35.64 1.66 -4.71
CA VAL A 610 -37.01 1.68 -5.25
C VAL A 610 -37.94 0.68 -4.55
N ARG A 611 -37.40 -0.43 -4.03
CA ARG A 611 -38.20 -1.48 -3.36
C ARG A 611 -38.87 -0.94 -2.10
N SER A 612 -38.09 -0.39 -1.15
CA SER A 612 -38.65 0.18 0.09
C SER A 612 -39.59 1.35 -0.22
N SER A 613 -39.19 2.21 -1.16
CA SER A 613 -40.02 3.32 -1.63
C SER A 613 -41.36 2.85 -2.20
N GLY A 614 -41.36 1.80 -3.03
CA GLY A 614 -42.54 1.20 -3.62
C GLY A 614 -43.44 0.58 -2.56
N GLN A 615 -42.86 -0.12 -1.57
CA GLN A 615 -43.62 -0.72 -0.48
C GLN A 615 -44.31 0.34 0.38
N ALA A 616 -43.57 1.35 0.85
CA ALA A 616 -44.13 2.44 1.66
C ALA A 616 -45.20 3.24 0.92
N THR A 617 -45.00 3.45 -0.39
CA THR A 617 -46.00 4.11 -1.23
C THR A 617 -47.24 3.25 -1.43
N GLY A 618 -47.07 1.94 -1.61
CA GLY A 618 -48.16 0.97 -1.66
C GLY A 618 -48.96 0.93 -0.36
N ASP A 619 -48.29 1.04 0.79
CA ASP A 619 -48.95 1.11 2.09
C ASP A 619 -49.85 2.35 2.21
N PHE A 620 -49.32 3.50 1.80
CA PHE A 620 -50.08 4.75 1.78
C PHE A 620 -51.31 4.66 0.85
N PHE A 621 -51.14 4.15 -0.36
CA PHE A 621 -52.26 3.98 -1.29
C PHE A 621 -53.27 2.96 -0.79
N GLY A 622 -52.82 1.84 -0.20
CA GLY A 622 -53.68 0.83 0.40
C GLY A 622 -54.61 1.43 1.45
N ILE A 623 -54.07 2.25 2.37
CA ILE A 623 -54.86 2.94 3.39
C ILE A 623 -55.86 3.93 2.76
N ARG A 624 -55.45 4.68 1.73
CA ARG A 624 -56.36 5.61 1.05
C ARG A 624 -57.49 4.89 0.33
N LEU A 625 -57.19 3.80 -0.37
CA LEU A 625 -58.16 2.98 -1.07
C LEU A 625 -59.12 2.28 -0.09
N ALA A 626 -58.61 1.80 1.06
CA ALA A 626 -59.45 1.26 2.11
C ALA A 626 -60.47 2.29 2.63
N ARG A 627 -60.08 3.56 2.80
CA ARG A 627 -61.03 4.64 3.12
C ARG A 627 -62.06 4.88 2.01
N MET A 628 -61.68 4.71 0.76
CA MET A 628 -62.63 4.80 -0.36
C MET A 628 -63.64 3.65 -0.34
N VAL A 629 -63.21 2.46 0.11
CA VAL A 629 -64.11 1.32 0.36
C VAL A 629 -65.09 1.65 1.50
N GLU A 630 -64.60 2.16 2.63
CA GLU A 630 -65.44 2.57 3.77
C GLU A 630 -66.49 3.63 3.36
N ASN A 631 -66.10 4.54 2.47
CA ASN A 631 -66.98 5.59 1.94
C ASN A 631 -67.92 5.10 0.80
N GLY A 632 -67.89 3.81 0.44
CA GLY A 632 -68.70 3.24 -0.64
C GLY A 632 -68.29 3.68 -2.05
N GLN A 633 -67.13 4.32 -2.19
CA GLN A 633 -66.58 4.77 -3.48
C GLN A 633 -65.91 3.62 -4.24
N ILE A 634 -65.46 2.58 -3.54
CA ILE A 634 -65.05 1.29 -4.08
C ILE A 634 -65.95 0.24 -3.44
N ARG A 635 -66.55 -0.63 -4.25
CA ARG A 635 -67.52 -1.62 -3.81
C ARG A 635 -66.85 -2.91 -3.33
N MET A 636 -67.12 -3.33 -2.09
CA MET A 636 -66.59 -4.59 -1.52
C MET A 636 -67.18 -5.85 -2.15
N ASP A 637 -68.30 -5.73 -2.85
CA ASP A 637 -68.99 -6.85 -3.51
C ASP A 637 -68.64 -6.97 -5.00
N GLN A 638 -67.71 -6.15 -5.51
CA GLN A 638 -67.30 -6.14 -6.90
C GLN A 638 -65.80 -6.43 -7.04
N PRO A 639 -65.34 -6.92 -8.21
CA PRO A 639 -63.93 -7.26 -8.40
C PRO A 639 -63.01 -6.03 -8.33
N LEU A 640 -61.83 -6.24 -7.75
CA LEU A 640 -60.71 -5.31 -7.71
C LEU A 640 -59.52 -5.93 -8.44
N HIS A 641 -59.00 -5.24 -9.45
CA HIS A 641 -57.83 -5.71 -10.20
C HIS A 641 -56.71 -4.66 -10.12
N LEU A 642 -55.55 -5.06 -9.59
CA LEU A 642 -54.36 -4.24 -9.49
C LEU A 642 -53.31 -4.67 -10.53
N ILE A 643 -52.78 -3.74 -11.30
CA ILE A 643 -51.77 -4.00 -12.33
C ILE A 643 -50.52 -3.18 -12.00
N GLY A 644 -49.38 -3.83 -11.79
CA GLY A 644 -48.10 -3.16 -11.49
C GLY A 644 -47.03 -3.53 -12.50
N HIS A 645 -46.42 -2.55 -13.17
CA HIS A 645 -45.26 -2.76 -14.04
C HIS A 645 -43.96 -2.40 -13.34
N SER A 646 -42.91 -3.21 -13.53
CA SER A 646 -41.58 -2.96 -12.96
C SER A 646 -41.67 -2.76 -11.44
N ALA A 647 -41.12 -1.67 -10.91
CA ALA A 647 -41.24 -1.32 -9.50
C ALA A 647 -42.68 -1.05 -9.02
N GLY A 648 -43.63 -0.81 -9.93
CA GLY A 648 -45.06 -0.74 -9.61
C GLY A 648 -45.63 -2.06 -9.07
N GLY A 649 -44.96 -3.19 -9.33
CA GLY A 649 -45.29 -4.48 -8.72
C GLY A 649 -45.20 -4.46 -7.18
N PHE A 650 -44.20 -3.77 -6.62
CA PHE A 650 -44.07 -3.58 -5.17
C PHE A 650 -45.20 -2.70 -4.60
N VAL A 651 -45.70 -1.75 -5.38
CA VAL A 651 -46.80 -0.87 -4.96
C VAL A 651 -48.09 -1.67 -4.89
N VAL A 652 -48.45 -2.39 -5.96
CA VAL A 652 -49.73 -3.13 -6.02
C VAL A 652 -49.78 -4.34 -5.09
N SER A 653 -48.66 -5.00 -4.82
CA SER A 653 -48.62 -6.11 -3.84
C SER A 653 -48.96 -5.62 -2.43
N ARG A 654 -48.40 -4.48 -2.02
CA ARG A 654 -48.71 -3.84 -0.74
C ARG A 654 -50.13 -3.31 -0.66
N VAL A 655 -50.64 -2.73 -1.75
CA VAL A 655 -52.05 -2.32 -1.83
C VAL A 655 -52.97 -3.53 -1.61
N ALA A 656 -52.72 -4.66 -2.28
CA ALA A 656 -53.52 -5.87 -2.11
C ALA A 656 -53.53 -6.36 -0.66
N HIS A 657 -52.35 -6.44 -0.05
CA HIS A 657 -52.20 -6.84 1.35
C HIS A 657 -53.01 -5.94 2.29
N ILE A 658 -52.90 -4.62 2.18
CA ILE A 658 -53.66 -3.70 3.03
C ILE A 658 -55.16 -3.79 2.77
N MET A 659 -55.58 -3.86 1.52
CA MET A 659 -57.02 -3.94 1.19
C MET A 659 -57.67 -5.16 1.84
N VAL A 660 -57.04 -6.33 1.77
CA VAL A 660 -57.53 -7.55 2.43
C VAL A 660 -57.42 -7.45 3.96
N ALA A 661 -56.32 -6.90 4.48
CA ALA A 661 -56.17 -6.69 5.92
C ALA A 661 -57.23 -5.73 6.50
N MET A 662 -57.72 -4.80 5.69
CA MET A 662 -58.80 -3.85 6.02
C MET A 662 -60.20 -4.39 5.71
N GLY A 663 -60.34 -5.66 5.31
CA GLY A 663 -61.62 -6.35 5.18
C GLY A 663 -62.15 -6.51 3.75
N PHE A 664 -61.39 -6.13 2.72
CA PHE A 664 -61.79 -6.43 1.34
C PHE A 664 -61.71 -7.96 1.08
N PRO A 665 -62.72 -8.59 0.45
CA PRO A 665 -62.70 -10.04 0.21
C PRO A 665 -61.57 -10.44 -0.73
N LYS A 666 -60.67 -11.32 -0.29
CA LYS A 666 -59.50 -11.75 -1.09
C LYS A 666 -59.91 -12.39 -2.42
N GLU A 667 -61.06 -13.06 -2.47
CA GLU A 667 -61.57 -13.74 -3.67
C GLU A 667 -61.95 -12.76 -4.79
N LEU A 668 -62.09 -11.48 -4.45
CA LEU A 668 -62.39 -10.41 -5.38
C LEU A 668 -61.14 -9.59 -5.75
N VAL A 669 -59.98 -9.86 -5.14
CA VAL A 669 -58.73 -9.16 -5.44
C VAL A 669 -57.90 -9.98 -6.41
N HIS A 670 -57.58 -9.37 -7.56
CA HIS A 670 -56.71 -9.94 -8.58
C HIS A 670 -55.50 -9.02 -8.80
N VAL A 671 -54.29 -9.58 -8.89
CA VAL A 671 -53.04 -8.81 -9.02
C VAL A 671 -52.23 -9.31 -10.21
N THR A 672 -52.00 -8.44 -11.19
CA THR A 672 -51.08 -8.68 -12.31
C THR A 672 -49.77 -7.94 -12.08
N ILE A 673 -48.65 -8.67 -12.06
CA ILE A 673 -47.30 -8.11 -11.97
C ILE A 673 -46.58 -8.29 -13.31
N LEU A 674 -46.12 -7.18 -13.87
CA LEU A 674 -45.47 -7.12 -15.18
C LEU A 674 -43.96 -6.85 -14.98
N ASP A 675 -43.18 -7.93 -15.05
CA ASP A 675 -41.71 -7.95 -15.08
C ASP A 675 -40.99 -7.19 -13.95
N THR A 676 -41.46 -7.29 -12.71
CA THR A 676 -40.78 -6.64 -11.56
C THR A 676 -39.36 -7.18 -11.33
N PRO A 677 -38.33 -6.31 -11.28
CA PRO A 677 -36.96 -6.73 -11.03
C PRO A 677 -36.76 -7.19 -9.59
N GLU A 678 -36.12 -8.36 -9.40
CA GLU A 678 -35.79 -8.94 -8.10
C GLU A 678 -36.96 -8.87 -7.09
N PRO A 679 -38.09 -9.55 -7.35
CA PRO A 679 -39.24 -9.52 -6.44
C PRO A 679 -38.87 -10.12 -5.08
N ASP A 680 -39.48 -9.59 -4.02
CA ASP A 680 -39.23 -10.00 -2.64
C ASP A 680 -40.11 -11.20 -2.22
N SER A 681 -39.98 -11.63 -0.96
CA SER A 681 -40.82 -12.69 -0.39
C SER A 681 -42.30 -12.32 -0.34
N GLU A 682 -42.64 -11.03 -0.31
CA GLU A 682 -44.03 -10.61 -0.30
C GLU A 682 -44.69 -10.90 -1.65
N ILE A 683 -44.05 -10.55 -2.76
CA ILE A 683 -44.50 -10.89 -4.11
C ILE A 683 -44.41 -12.40 -4.36
N THR A 684 -43.29 -13.03 -4.00
CA THR A 684 -43.01 -14.41 -4.42
C THR A 684 -43.75 -15.46 -3.60
N GLN A 685 -44.05 -15.19 -2.32
CA GLN A 685 -44.60 -16.19 -1.40
C GLN A 685 -45.89 -15.73 -0.72
N ALA A 686 -45.99 -14.46 -0.30
CA ALA A 686 -47.11 -14.01 0.51
C ALA A 686 -48.33 -13.55 -0.32
N LEU A 687 -48.13 -13.05 -1.54
CA LEU A 687 -49.16 -12.39 -2.35
C LEU A 687 -50.42 -13.25 -2.59
N VAL A 688 -50.23 -14.55 -2.79
CA VAL A 688 -51.31 -15.54 -2.97
C VAL A 688 -52.24 -15.68 -1.75
N ASN A 689 -51.84 -15.17 -0.60
CA ASN A 689 -52.69 -15.14 0.60
C ASN A 689 -53.66 -13.94 0.59
N TYR A 690 -53.41 -12.95 -0.26
CA TYR A 690 -54.18 -11.71 -0.36
C TYR A 690 -54.90 -11.55 -1.70
N ALA A 691 -54.46 -12.24 -2.76
CA ALA A 691 -55.06 -12.08 -4.08
C ALA A 691 -54.86 -13.34 -4.94
N ASP A 692 -55.71 -13.48 -5.95
CA ASP A 692 -55.36 -14.26 -7.15
C ASP A 692 -54.29 -13.49 -7.93
N ALA A 693 -53.13 -14.08 -8.15
CA ALA A 693 -51.92 -13.36 -8.53
C ALA A 693 -51.21 -13.96 -9.74
N GLU A 694 -50.74 -13.07 -10.61
CA GLU A 694 -50.07 -13.40 -11.86
C GLU A 694 -48.76 -12.64 -11.99
N PHE A 695 -47.72 -13.30 -12.48
CA PHE A 695 -46.41 -12.69 -12.72
C PHE A 695 -45.94 -13.03 -14.15
N TYR A 696 -45.87 -12.00 -14.99
CA TYR A 696 -45.41 -12.10 -16.36
C TYR A 696 -43.97 -11.59 -16.48
N ARG A 697 -43.04 -12.50 -16.77
CA ARG A 697 -41.62 -12.19 -16.97
C ARG A 697 -41.31 -12.02 -18.45
N THR A 698 -40.67 -10.93 -18.84
CA THR A 698 -40.21 -10.66 -20.22
C THR A 698 -38.72 -10.41 -20.34
N SER A 699 -38.04 -10.10 -19.24
CA SER A 699 -36.60 -9.81 -19.26
C SER A 699 -35.81 -10.64 -18.24
N GLU A 700 -34.49 -10.64 -18.39
CA GLU A 700 -33.56 -11.18 -17.39
C GLU A 700 -33.42 -10.27 -16.15
N LEU A 701 -33.93 -9.02 -16.19
CA LEU A 701 -33.86 -8.11 -15.03
C LEU A 701 -34.69 -8.60 -13.84
N ALA A 702 -35.73 -9.41 -14.09
CA ALA A 702 -36.52 -10.06 -13.06
C ALA A 702 -35.68 -11.00 -12.16
N GLN A 703 -34.67 -11.66 -12.73
CA GLN A 703 -33.79 -12.65 -12.06
C GLN A 703 -34.55 -13.77 -11.30
N VAL A 704 -35.71 -14.18 -11.80
CA VAL A 704 -36.54 -15.21 -11.16
C VAL A 704 -37.00 -16.28 -12.12
N SER A 705 -37.33 -17.45 -11.57
CA SER A 705 -37.88 -18.59 -12.30
C SER A 705 -39.18 -19.05 -11.66
N ALA A 706 -39.93 -19.92 -12.33
CA ALA A 706 -41.19 -20.45 -11.80
C ALA A 706 -41.02 -21.09 -10.40
N SER A 707 -39.87 -21.74 -10.13
CA SER A 707 -39.58 -22.35 -8.83
C SER A 707 -39.35 -21.36 -7.69
N THR A 708 -39.21 -20.07 -7.99
CA THR A 708 -39.05 -19.01 -6.98
C THR A 708 -40.39 -18.63 -6.32
N PHE A 709 -41.52 -18.89 -6.99
CA PHE A 709 -42.85 -18.47 -6.57
C PHE A 709 -43.63 -19.58 -5.86
N ASP A 710 -44.59 -19.20 -5.00
CA ASP A 710 -45.61 -20.13 -4.47
C ASP A 710 -46.33 -20.81 -5.67
N PRO A 711 -46.54 -22.14 -5.65
CA PRO A 711 -47.17 -22.86 -6.76
C PRO A 711 -48.57 -22.39 -7.14
N ARG A 712 -49.26 -21.66 -6.26
CA ARG A 712 -50.57 -21.07 -6.52
C ARG A 712 -50.50 -19.78 -7.34
N LEU A 713 -49.33 -19.14 -7.41
CA LEU A 713 -49.13 -17.94 -8.21
C LEU A 713 -48.91 -18.33 -9.68
N HIS A 714 -49.64 -17.69 -10.59
CA HIS A 714 -49.52 -17.96 -12.01
C HIS A 714 -48.30 -17.25 -12.60
N PHE A 715 -47.22 -18.00 -12.86
CA PHE A 715 -45.98 -17.47 -13.43
C PHE A 715 -45.85 -17.83 -14.92
N VAL A 716 -45.59 -16.84 -15.76
CA VAL A 716 -45.38 -17.04 -17.20
C VAL A 716 -44.14 -16.29 -17.69
N TYR A 717 -43.29 -16.99 -18.42
CA TYR A 717 -42.21 -16.37 -19.18
C TYR A 717 -42.67 -16.09 -20.61
N LEU A 718 -42.59 -14.82 -20.99
CA LEU A 718 -42.98 -14.29 -22.29
C LEU A 718 -41.73 -13.89 -23.06
N PRO A 719 -41.32 -14.65 -24.09
CA PRO A 719 -40.11 -14.32 -24.84
C PRO A 719 -40.30 -12.98 -25.60
N PRO A 720 -39.40 -12.02 -25.42
CA PRO A 720 -39.47 -10.74 -26.12
C PRO A 720 -39.11 -10.89 -27.61
N PRO A 721 -39.51 -9.95 -28.49
CA PRO A 721 -39.20 -10.01 -29.91
C PRO A 721 -37.68 -10.06 -30.19
N PRO A 722 -37.22 -10.76 -31.26
CA PRO A 722 -35.80 -11.02 -31.51
C PRO A 722 -34.96 -9.78 -31.91
N THR A 723 -35.55 -8.60 -32.03
CA THR A 723 -34.92 -7.39 -32.61
C THR A 723 -34.18 -6.50 -31.61
N VAL A 724 -33.84 -7.01 -30.43
CA VAL A 724 -33.20 -6.21 -29.38
C VAL A 724 -31.72 -6.58 -29.32
N GLY A 725 -30.83 -5.60 -29.47
CA GLY A 725 -29.36 -5.81 -29.49
C GLY A 725 -28.80 -6.45 -28.20
N GLU A 726 -27.48 -6.44 -28.02
CA GLU A 726 -26.87 -6.97 -26.79
C GLU A 726 -26.72 -5.90 -25.70
N GLY A 727 -26.75 -6.31 -24.43
CA GLY A 727 -26.44 -5.46 -23.27
C GLY A 727 -27.65 -4.79 -22.59
N PHE A 728 -27.37 -3.83 -21.70
CA PHE A 728 -28.36 -3.25 -20.78
C PHE A 728 -29.53 -2.54 -21.48
N ALA A 729 -29.27 -1.82 -22.57
CA ALA A 729 -30.32 -1.17 -23.36
C ALA A 729 -31.32 -2.18 -23.93
N ALA A 730 -30.87 -3.41 -24.21
CA ALA A 730 -31.73 -4.46 -24.67
C ALA A 730 -32.58 -5.05 -23.56
N ALA A 731 -31.99 -5.31 -22.40
CA ALA A 731 -32.71 -5.74 -21.21
C ALA A 731 -33.83 -4.75 -20.84
N MET A 732 -33.58 -3.44 -20.95
CA MET A 732 -34.60 -2.40 -20.72
C MET A 732 -35.75 -2.45 -21.74
N LYS A 733 -35.46 -2.66 -23.03
CA LYS A 733 -36.51 -2.81 -24.06
C LYS A 733 -37.34 -4.07 -23.84
N GLN A 734 -36.69 -5.17 -23.48
CA GLN A 734 -37.39 -6.42 -23.11
C GLN A 734 -38.28 -6.19 -21.89
N HIS A 735 -37.80 -5.45 -20.90
CA HIS A 735 -38.56 -5.12 -19.70
C HIS A 735 -39.79 -4.24 -19.98
N SER A 736 -39.68 -3.28 -20.90
CA SER A 736 -40.83 -2.50 -21.37
C SER A 736 -41.83 -3.31 -22.20
N TYR A 737 -41.41 -4.42 -22.81
CA TYR A 737 -42.31 -5.28 -23.59
C TYR A 737 -43.42 -5.90 -22.73
N ALA A 738 -43.21 -6.08 -21.41
CA ALA A 738 -44.22 -6.64 -20.51
C ALA A 738 -45.56 -5.90 -20.56
N TRP A 739 -45.54 -4.58 -20.44
CA TRP A 739 -46.77 -3.80 -20.48
C TRP A 739 -47.33 -3.68 -21.90
N GLN A 740 -46.49 -3.69 -22.94
CA GLN A 740 -46.92 -3.64 -24.34
C GLN A 740 -47.70 -4.92 -24.71
N TRP A 741 -47.13 -6.08 -24.36
CA TRP A 741 -47.78 -7.36 -24.53
C TRP A 741 -49.11 -7.41 -23.75
N TYR A 742 -49.11 -6.95 -22.49
CA TYR A 742 -50.33 -6.93 -21.69
C TYR A 742 -51.40 -6.02 -22.30
N ARG A 743 -51.02 -4.81 -22.73
CA ARG A 743 -51.90 -3.88 -23.46
C ARG A 743 -52.52 -4.53 -24.70
N ASP A 744 -51.75 -5.30 -25.45
CA ASP A 744 -52.22 -5.96 -26.66
C ASP A 744 -53.14 -7.15 -26.35
N SER A 745 -52.89 -7.85 -25.23
CA SER A 745 -53.79 -8.89 -24.73
C SER A 745 -55.18 -8.37 -24.37
N ILE A 746 -55.32 -7.09 -23.99
CA ILE A 746 -56.63 -6.47 -23.71
C ILE A 746 -57.54 -6.55 -24.92
N SER A 747 -57.03 -6.44 -26.15
CA SER A 747 -57.87 -6.52 -27.35
C SER A 747 -57.90 -7.93 -27.95
N ALA A 748 -56.81 -8.68 -27.82
CA ALA A 748 -56.63 -9.95 -28.53
C ALA A 748 -57.03 -11.20 -27.72
N ALA A 749 -56.84 -11.18 -26.40
CA ALA A 749 -57.00 -12.38 -25.57
C ALA A 749 -58.48 -12.69 -25.30
N LYS A 750 -58.87 -13.94 -25.54
CA LYS A 750 -60.19 -14.46 -25.14
C LYS A 750 -60.22 -14.69 -23.62
N CYS A 751 -61.42 -14.77 -23.04
CA CYS A 751 -61.52 -15.03 -21.61
C CYS A 751 -61.02 -16.42 -21.26
N GLY A 752 -60.15 -16.48 -20.24
CA GLY A 752 -59.37 -17.66 -19.87
C GLY A 752 -57.98 -17.75 -20.53
N GLU A 753 -57.65 -16.91 -21.52
CA GLU A 753 -56.29 -16.81 -22.07
C GLU A 753 -55.42 -15.86 -21.26
N GLU A 754 -54.09 -15.97 -21.43
CA GLU A 754 -53.09 -15.17 -20.72
C GLU A 754 -53.27 -13.64 -20.88
N GLY A 755 -52.73 -12.89 -19.92
CA GLY A 755 -52.83 -11.43 -19.88
C GLY A 755 -54.19 -10.98 -19.42
N PHE A 756 -54.81 -10.02 -20.13
CA PHE A 756 -56.13 -9.50 -19.75
C PHE A 756 -57.25 -10.55 -19.86
N GLY A 757 -57.05 -11.65 -20.59
CA GLY A 757 -58.01 -12.75 -20.67
C GLY A 757 -58.27 -13.43 -19.32
N ARG A 758 -57.33 -13.33 -18.37
CA ARG A 758 -57.49 -13.81 -16.98
C ARG A 758 -58.04 -12.76 -16.02
N SER A 759 -58.17 -11.50 -16.48
CA SER A 759 -58.75 -10.44 -15.66
C SER A 759 -60.19 -10.82 -15.25
N PRO A 760 -60.63 -10.49 -14.01
CA PRO A 760 -62.02 -10.69 -13.59
C PRO A 760 -63.04 -9.89 -14.41
N PHE A 761 -62.56 -8.95 -15.21
CA PHE A 761 -63.34 -8.12 -16.12
C PHE A 761 -63.43 -8.69 -17.54
N CYS A 762 -62.73 -9.78 -17.85
CA CYS A 762 -62.95 -10.51 -19.08
C CYS A 762 -64.28 -11.26 -18.98
N ARG A 763 -65.35 -10.68 -19.52
CA ARG A 763 -66.70 -11.26 -19.55
C ARG A 763 -67.33 -11.14 -20.93
#